data_AF-A0A6C1NXE1-F1
#
_entry.id   AF-A0A6C1NXE1-F1
#
_cell.length_a   1.000
_cell.length_b   1.000
_cell.length_c   1.000
_cell.angle_alpha   90.00
_cell.angle_beta   90.00
_cell.angle_gamma   90.00
#
_symmetry.space_group_name_H-M   'P 1'
#
loop_
_entity.id
_entity.type
_entity.pdbx_description
1 polymer ?
#
loop_
_entity_poly.entity_id
_entity_poly.type
_entity_poly.pdbx_seq_one_letter_code
_entity_poly.pdbx_strand_id
1 'polypeptide(L)'
;MHLRFPYIPLFAGLLFLTACKTTELPRWESDYNYAGMEELEIQAHIAAEKYLLGHYSGQIEPVMSPLVRITRVITDTEANEIHVHFNNRLAEYPVRPAMVAAADSVIRSHLPDVLQSFTLRLFSMDEPLHELIPNFYREDPAYYDYSRLPIADEMEKVPLIRHTDRPNVIRNGLEHRHIALWHSHGWYYNELLGRWKWQRPRLFRTTEDLLPMSFILPYLAPMLENAGATVWMPRERDTQHHEVVVDNSSPSTAGTYREMQSRPDVTWRTGPDPGFAPPEAPLRGNENPFRMGIYRESLSDTAETASVEWIPVIPETGDYAVYVSYAASDSNTTDARYTVYHTGGPTSFSINQQIGGGTWIYLGHFRFREGQSGQWGRVKLSNLSDEADRRITADAVRFGGGMGVVERAGRTSGRAKYLEGARYYLQYAGMPDSLVWGLNQNTNDYSDDFQSRGEWVNYLRGAPYGPNRDRMARGLSIPVELSLAFHTDAGVTRNDSTVGTLAIYSRIDMNDDLFFPDGKSRLGNRDLSDIMQTQIVDDLRARYDTTWTRRALRNSRYSESMRPNVPSVLLELLSHQNFRDMQFALDPRYRFDVARSIYKSMLRFVATQHGYEVVVQPLPVTHMRAEFVDSGYSGYSGYSGDAGYSGYSGDAADSLRISWRPQPDPLEPSAEPDA
;
A
#
# COMPACT_ATOMS: atom_id res chain seq x y z
N MET A 1 -60.45 -13.46 -26.97
CA MET A 1 -60.72 -12.59 -28.12
C MET A 1 -59.60 -12.77 -29.15
N HIS A 2 -59.94 -12.76 -30.44
CA HIS A 2 -59.02 -12.94 -31.59
C HIS A 2 -58.61 -11.56 -32.16
N LEU A 3 -57.47 -11.31 -32.82
CA LEU A 3 -56.19 -12.01 -33.15
C LEU A 3 -55.13 -10.85 -33.28
N ARG A 4 -53.85 -10.93 -33.70
CA ARG A 4 -52.95 -11.92 -34.35
C ARG A 4 -51.49 -11.49 -34.07
N PHE A 5 -50.49 -12.35 -34.32
CA PHE A 5 -49.08 -11.93 -34.54
C PHE A 5 -48.59 -12.45 -35.91
N PRO A 6 -47.75 -11.70 -36.66
CA PRO A 6 -47.09 -12.19 -37.86
C PRO A 6 -45.74 -12.88 -37.54
N TYR A 7 -45.51 -14.06 -38.13
CA TYR A 7 -44.22 -14.76 -38.16
C TYR A 7 -43.42 -14.36 -39.39
N ILE A 8 -42.12 -14.07 -39.24
CA ILE A 8 -41.03 -14.45 -40.18
C ILE A 8 -39.74 -14.73 -39.35
N PRO A 9 -38.68 -15.37 -39.87
CA PRO A 9 -38.37 -16.74 -39.46
C PRO A 9 -37.01 -16.95 -38.77
N LEU A 10 -36.73 -18.19 -38.36
CA LEU A 10 -35.37 -18.65 -38.10
C LEU A 10 -34.48 -18.43 -39.33
N PHE A 11 -33.23 -18.03 -39.11
CA PHE A 11 -32.14 -18.23 -40.06
C PHE A 11 -31.15 -19.25 -39.51
N ALA A 12 -30.75 -20.21 -40.34
CA ALA A 12 -29.79 -21.24 -39.96
C ALA A 12 -28.36 -20.69 -39.95
N GLY A 13 -27.49 -21.30 -39.14
CA GLY A 13 -26.07 -20.96 -39.13
C GLY A 13 -25.40 -21.30 -40.46
N LEU A 14 -24.63 -20.35 -41.00
CA LEU A 14 -23.75 -20.55 -42.15
C LEU A 14 -22.30 -20.48 -41.67
N LEU A 15 -21.52 -21.54 -41.85
CA LEU A 15 -20.06 -21.42 -41.75
C LEU A 15 -19.58 -20.60 -42.94
N PHE A 16 -19.10 -19.38 -42.68
CA PHE A 16 -18.38 -18.62 -43.69
C PHE A 16 -16.96 -19.15 -43.82
N LEU A 17 -16.74 -19.98 -44.85
CA LEU A 17 -15.42 -20.17 -45.44
C LEU A 17 -15.01 -18.85 -46.12
N THR A 18 -14.33 -17.97 -45.38
CA THR A 18 -13.80 -16.71 -45.90
C THR A 18 -12.60 -16.96 -46.81
N ALA A 19 -12.87 -17.09 -48.10
CA ALA A 19 -11.86 -16.87 -49.13
C ALA A 19 -11.25 -15.45 -48.97
N CYS A 20 -9.97 -15.29 -49.31
CA CYS A 20 -9.28 -14.00 -49.23
C CYS A 20 -9.91 -12.94 -50.14
N LYS A 21 -10.86 -12.17 -49.60
CA LYS A 21 -11.14 -10.82 -50.06
C LYS A 21 -10.38 -9.85 -49.17
N THR A 22 -9.50 -9.07 -49.78
CA THR A 22 -9.07 -7.79 -49.23
C THR A 22 -10.31 -6.91 -49.07
N THR A 23 -10.82 -6.80 -47.84
CA THR A 23 -11.72 -5.69 -47.50
C THR A 23 -10.91 -4.41 -47.62
N GLU A 24 -11.16 -3.66 -48.70
CA GLU A 24 -10.77 -2.25 -48.73
C GLU A 24 -11.36 -1.59 -47.49
N LEU A 25 -10.50 -0.97 -46.67
CA LEU A 25 -10.95 -0.17 -45.55
C LEU A 25 -11.87 0.93 -46.11
N PRO A 26 -13.03 1.21 -45.47
CA PRO A 26 -13.90 2.27 -45.94
C PRO A 26 -13.11 3.57 -46.05
N ARG A 27 -13.31 4.34 -47.13
CA ARG A 27 -12.67 5.64 -47.30
C ARG A 27 -12.98 6.49 -46.08
N TRP A 28 -11.96 6.71 -45.27
CA TRP A 28 -12.05 7.51 -44.06
C TRP A 28 -11.70 8.94 -44.43
N GLU A 29 -12.69 9.81 -44.29
CA GLU A 29 -12.53 11.26 -44.34
C GLU A 29 -12.34 11.75 -42.91
N SER A 30 -11.46 12.73 -42.73
CA SER A 30 -11.18 13.29 -41.41
C SER A 30 -12.28 14.28 -41.01
N ASP A 31 -12.81 14.13 -39.79
CA ASP A 31 -13.69 15.13 -39.16
C ASP A 31 -12.91 16.38 -38.70
N TYR A 32 -11.59 16.45 -38.91
CA TYR A 32 -10.76 17.57 -38.44
C TYR A 32 -10.97 18.82 -39.30
N ASN A 33 -11.17 19.96 -38.65
CA ASN A 33 -11.39 21.24 -39.31
C ASN A 33 -10.06 21.90 -39.73
N TYR A 34 -9.70 21.76 -41.01
CA TYR A 34 -8.51 22.39 -41.61
C TYR A 34 -8.66 23.91 -41.89
N ALA A 35 -9.79 24.53 -41.58
CA ALA A 35 -10.02 25.95 -41.90
C ALA A 35 -9.08 26.87 -41.10
N GLY A 36 -8.13 27.49 -41.80
CA GLY A 36 -7.14 28.42 -41.22
C GLY A 36 -5.82 27.78 -40.82
N MET A 37 -5.54 26.54 -41.26
CA MET A 37 -4.21 25.92 -41.15
C MET A 37 -3.35 26.18 -42.39
N GLU A 38 -2.04 26.19 -42.21
CA GLU A 38 -1.07 26.24 -43.31
C GLU A 38 -0.91 24.86 -43.99
N GLU A 39 -0.53 24.84 -45.27
CA GLU A 39 -0.51 23.57 -46.05
C GLU A 39 0.43 22.51 -45.44
N LEU A 40 1.57 22.93 -44.87
CA LEU A 40 2.49 22.01 -44.19
C LEU A 40 1.88 21.41 -42.91
N GLU A 41 1.08 22.18 -42.17
CA GLU A 41 0.37 21.69 -40.98
C GLU A 41 -0.72 20.67 -41.37
N ILE A 42 -1.40 20.90 -42.50
CA ILE A 42 -2.38 19.96 -43.07
C ILE A 42 -1.71 18.64 -43.44
N GLN A 43 -0.55 18.66 -44.12
CA GLN A 43 0.19 17.43 -44.44
C GLN A 43 0.71 16.72 -43.18
N ALA A 44 1.24 17.47 -42.20
CA ALA A 44 1.68 16.92 -40.93
C ALA A 44 0.52 16.29 -40.12
N HIS A 45 -0.69 16.88 -40.18
CA HIS A 45 -1.89 16.29 -39.60
C HIS A 45 -2.29 14.99 -40.30
N ILE A 46 -2.35 14.98 -41.64
CA ILE A 46 -2.70 13.77 -42.41
C ILE A 46 -1.71 12.62 -42.13
N ALA A 47 -0.42 12.93 -41.93
CA ALA A 47 0.58 11.96 -41.51
C ALA A 47 0.34 11.44 -40.07
N ALA A 48 0.05 12.35 -39.12
CA ALA A 48 -0.31 12.01 -37.74
C ALA A 48 -1.59 11.15 -37.63
N GLU A 49 -2.55 11.33 -38.54
CA GLU A 49 -3.76 10.52 -38.60
C GLU A 49 -3.50 9.07 -39.01
N LYS A 50 -2.46 8.76 -39.78
CA LYS A 50 -2.13 7.37 -40.18
C LYS A 50 -1.73 6.52 -38.97
N TYR A 51 -1.01 7.10 -38.02
CA TYR A 51 -0.70 6.45 -36.74
C TYR A 51 -1.97 6.12 -35.94
N LEU A 52 -2.89 7.07 -35.82
CA LEU A 52 -4.18 6.84 -35.14
C LEU A 52 -5.06 5.79 -35.85
N LEU A 53 -5.12 5.82 -37.19
CA LEU A 53 -5.83 4.81 -37.98
C LEU A 53 -5.25 3.41 -37.80
N GLY A 54 -3.92 3.29 -37.68
CA GLY A 54 -3.27 2.03 -37.35
C GLY A 54 -3.75 1.45 -36.03
N HIS A 55 -3.89 2.30 -35.00
CA HIS A 55 -4.44 1.90 -33.71
C HIS A 55 -5.95 1.60 -33.71
N TYR A 56 -6.77 2.31 -34.50
CA TYR A 56 -8.22 2.03 -34.58
C TYR A 56 -8.55 0.75 -35.38
N SER A 57 -7.67 0.38 -36.32
CA SER A 57 -7.82 -0.82 -37.15
C SER A 57 -7.16 -2.08 -36.57
N GLY A 58 -6.42 -1.95 -35.46
CA GLY A 58 -5.64 -3.06 -34.87
C GLY A 58 -4.40 -3.44 -35.68
N GLN A 59 -3.90 -2.54 -36.54
CA GLN A 59 -2.60 -2.68 -37.20
C GLN A 59 -1.44 -2.28 -36.27
N ILE A 60 -1.71 -1.47 -35.24
CA ILE A 60 -0.76 -1.08 -34.21
C ILE A 60 -1.41 -1.32 -32.83
N GLU A 61 -0.73 -2.03 -31.95
CA GLU A 61 -1.16 -2.25 -30.56
C GLU A 61 -0.58 -1.16 -29.63
N PRO A 62 -1.28 -0.74 -28.55
CA PRO A 62 -2.61 -1.20 -28.15
C PRO A 62 -3.72 -0.67 -29.06
N VAL A 63 -4.77 -1.45 -29.32
CA VAL A 63 -5.99 -0.94 -29.98
C VAL A 63 -6.54 0.27 -29.20
N MET A 64 -6.63 1.43 -29.87
CA MET A 64 -7.06 2.68 -29.23
C MET A 64 -8.55 2.96 -29.44
N SER A 65 -9.15 3.62 -28.45
CA SER A 65 -10.51 4.15 -28.56
C SER A 65 -10.56 5.26 -29.62
N PRO A 66 -11.58 5.29 -30.50
CA PRO A 66 -11.90 6.43 -31.37
C PRO A 66 -12.30 7.73 -30.62
N LEU A 67 -12.06 7.83 -29.31
CA LEU A 67 -12.07 9.07 -28.55
C LEU A 67 -10.68 9.71 -28.40
N VAL A 68 -9.60 8.98 -28.72
CA VAL A 68 -8.29 9.60 -29.00
C VAL A 68 -8.43 10.46 -30.25
N ARG A 69 -7.90 11.68 -30.23
CA ARG A 69 -7.93 12.63 -31.36
C ARG A 69 -6.72 13.56 -31.31
N ILE A 70 -6.24 13.97 -32.48
CA ILE A 70 -5.38 15.15 -32.60
C ILE A 70 -6.24 16.38 -32.31
N THR A 71 -5.71 17.33 -31.54
CA THR A 71 -6.37 18.60 -31.18
C THR A 71 -5.70 19.81 -31.81
N ARG A 72 -4.41 19.69 -32.15
CA ARG A 72 -3.64 20.72 -32.85
C ARG A 72 -2.42 20.09 -33.52
N VAL A 73 -2.06 20.61 -34.68
CA VAL A 73 -0.72 20.45 -35.27
C VAL A 73 -0.12 21.85 -35.45
N ILE A 74 1.21 21.94 -35.36
CA ILE A 74 2.00 23.14 -35.65
C ILE A 74 3.23 22.70 -36.44
N THR A 75 3.61 23.43 -37.48
CA THR A 75 4.91 23.26 -38.16
C THR A 75 5.73 24.54 -38.04
N ASP A 76 6.77 24.51 -37.21
CA ASP A 76 7.73 25.61 -37.07
C ASP A 76 8.84 25.42 -38.10
N THR A 77 8.83 26.25 -39.15
CA THR A 77 9.80 26.20 -40.24
C THR A 77 11.09 26.97 -39.94
N GLU A 78 11.15 27.77 -38.87
CA GLU A 78 12.38 28.42 -38.41
C GLU A 78 13.17 27.48 -37.49
N ALA A 79 12.49 26.84 -36.53
CA ALA A 79 13.07 25.84 -35.64
C ALA A 79 13.23 24.45 -36.29
N ASN A 80 12.58 24.21 -37.43
CA ASN A 80 12.47 22.89 -38.08
C ASN A 80 11.82 21.85 -37.16
N GLU A 81 10.65 22.16 -36.60
CA GLU A 81 9.90 21.28 -35.70
C GLU A 81 8.45 21.05 -36.14
N ILE A 82 7.90 19.88 -35.79
CA ILE A 82 6.50 19.52 -35.98
C ILE A 82 5.93 19.15 -34.61
N HIS A 83 4.95 19.91 -34.13
CA HIS A 83 4.31 19.64 -32.83
C HIS A 83 2.92 19.04 -33.09
N VAL A 84 2.69 17.80 -32.68
CA VAL A 84 1.39 17.11 -32.79
C VAL A 84 0.81 16.92 -31.39
N HIS A 85 -0.26 17.65 -31.11
CA HIS A 85 -0.97 17.58 -29.83
C HIS A 85 -2.17 16.63 -29.96
N PHE A 86 -2.18 15.59 -29.11
CA PHE A 86 -3.33 14.71 -28.93
C PHE A 86 -4.10 15.12 -27.68
N ASN A 87 -5.42 14.88 -27.69
CA ASN A 87 -6.22 15.02 -26.47
C ASN A 87 -5.74 14.05 -25.38
N ASN A 88 -6.18 14.30 -24.14
CA ASN A 88 -5.74 13.58 -22.94
C ASN A 88 -6.07 12.08 -22.94
N ARG A 89 -6.82 11.58 -23.94
CA ARG A 89 -7.13 10.15 -24.10
C ARG A 89 -5.92 9.32 -24.54
N LEU A 90 -4.95 9.89 -25.24
CA LEU A 90 -3.72 9.16 -25.57
C LEU A 90 -2.93 8.80 -24.30
N ALA A 91 -2.82 9.74 -23.35
CA ALA A 91 -2.15 9.55 -22.08
C ALA A 91 -2.85 8.58 -21.09
N GLU A 92 -4.12 8.19 -21.36
CA GLU A 92 -4.82 7.13 -20.63
C GLU A 92 -4.28 5.73 -20.97
N TYR A 93 -3.41 5.59 -21.98
CA TYR A 93 -2.69 4.36 -22.31
C TYR A 93 -1.28 4.35 -21.68
N PRO A 94 -0.70 3.16 -21.40
CA PRO A 94 0.71 3.04 -21.01
C PRO A 94 1.61 3.50 -22.16
N VAL A 95 2.57 4.38 -21.89
CA VAL A 95 3.51 4.88 -22.89
C VAL A 95 4.89 4.24 -22.65
N ARG A 96 5.51 3.74 -23.72
CA ARG A 96 6.78 3.00 -23.69
C ARG A 96 7.68 3.47 -24.85
N PRO A 97 9.01 3.26 -24.78
CA PRO A 97 9.93 3.65 -25.86
C PRO A 97 9.48 3.14 -27.24
N ALA A 98 9.05 1.89 -27.34
CA ALA A 98 8.51 1.29 -28.56
C ALA A 98 7.27 2.00 -29.13
N MET A 99 6.39 2.54 -28.28
CA MET A 99 5.22 3.32 -28.72
C MET A 99 5.62 4.67 -29.32
N VAL A 100 6.60 5.35 -28.70
CA VAL A 100 7.12 6.63 -29.20
C VAL A 100 7.88 6.41 -30.52
N ALA A 101 8.69 5.37 -30.62
CA ALA A 101 9.41 5.00 -31.84
C ALA A 101 8.45 4.57 -32.98
N ALA A 102 7.40 3.82 -32.68
CA ALA A 102 6.36 3.47 -33.66
C ALA A 102 5.61 4.72 -34.15
N ALA A 103 5.31 5.66 -33.26
CA ALA A 103 4.67 6.92 -33.62
C ALA A 103 5.56 7.77 -34.54
N ASP A 104 6.84 7.99 -34.19
CA ASP A 104 7.76 8.74 -35.05
C ASP A 104 7.94 8.06 -36.41
N SER A 105 8.15 6.74 -36.45
CA SER A 105 8.31 5.97 -37.68
C SER A 105 7.08 6.03 -38.60
N VAL A 106 5.88 5.80 -38.07
CA VAL A 106 4.63 5.79 -38.86
C VAL A 106 4.25 7.20 -39.33
N ILE A 107 4.54 8.24 -38.55
CA ILE A 107 4.26 9.61 -38.96
C ILE A 107 5.28 10.05 -40.02
N ARG A 108 6.58 9.84 -39.80
CA ARG A 108 7.62 10.16 -40.81
C ARG A 108 7.40 9.44 -42.13
N SER A 109 7.01 8.18 -42.14
CA SER A 109 6.74 7.46 -43.40
C SER A 109 5.59 8.04 -44.23
N HIS A 110 4.84 9.02 -43.71
CA HIS A 110 3.77 9.74 -44.40
C HIS A 110 4.00 11.27 -44.50
N LEU A 111 5.12 11.80 -43.99
CA LEU A 111 5.48 13.22 -44.14
C LEU A 111 6.01 13.50 -45.56
N PRO A 112 5.73 14.68 -46.15
CA PRO A 112 6.38 15.12 -47.37
C PRO A 112 7.87 15.41 -47.14
N ASP A 113 8.70 15.29 -48.19
CA ASP A 113 10.17 15.40 -48.11
C ASP A 113 10.68 16.63 -47.35
N VAL A 114 10.02 17.78 -47.53
CA VAL A 114 10.34 19.06 -46.86
C VAL A 114 10.20 19.02 -45.33
N LEU A 115 9.38 18.10 -44.80
CA LEU A 115 9.15 17.89 -43.37
C LEU A 115 9.93 16.69 -42.78
N GLN A 116 10.59 15.87 -43.62
CA GLN A 116 11.28 14.65 -43.15
C GLN A 116 12.43 14.95 -42.18
N SER A 117 13.13 16.06 -42.37
CA SER A 117 14.25 16.50 -41.52
C SER A 117 13.82 17.22 -40.24
N PHE A 118 12.53 17.46 -40.03
CA PHE A 118 12.05 18.23 -38.87
C PHE A 118 12.02 17.35 -37.60
N THR A 119 12.25 17.98 -36.44
CA THR A 119 12.10 17.35 -35.13
C THR A 119 10.62 17.14 -34.83
N LEU A 120 10.19 15.89 -34.72
CA LEU A 120 8.79 15.57 -34.44
C LEU A 120 8.58 15.48 -32.92
N ARG A 121 7.69 16.31 -32.39
CA ARG A 121 7.32 16.34 -30.97
C ARG A 121 5.85 15.98 -30.84
N LEU A 122 5.59 14.90 -30.12
CA LEU A 122 4.23 14.39 -29.86
C LEU A 122 3.86 14.75 -28.42
N PHE A 123 2.64 15.27 -28.21
CA PHE A 123 2.16 15.74 -26.91
C PHE A 123 0.80 15.14 -26.52
N SER A 124 0.57 14.90 -25.24
CA SER A 124 -0.76 14.63 -24.67
C SER A 124 -0.78 15.05 -23.21
N MET A 125 -1.92 15.50 -22.67
CA MET A 125 -2.00 16.16 -21.36
C MET A 125 -1.12 17.42 -21.23
N ASP A 126 -0.72 18.01 -22.36
CA ASP A 126 0.27 19.10 -22.46
C ASP A 126 1.71 18.69 -22.08
N GLU A 127 1.95 17.40 -21.85
CA GLU A 127 3.27 16.81 -21.63
C GLU A 127 3.83 16.22 -22.96
N PRO A 128 5.15 16.23 -23.20
CA PRO A 128 5.76 15.44 -24.26
C PRO A 128 5.51 13.94 -24.06
N LEU A 129 5.25 13.20 -25.14
CA LEU A 129 4.88 11.79 -25.07
C LEU A 129 5.99 10.91 -24.46
N HIS A 130 7.27 11.25 -24.67
CA HIS A 130 8.39 10.56 -24.01
C HIS A 130 8.42 10.81 -22.49
N GLU A 131 7.97 11.97 -22.01
CA GLU A 131 7.85 12.22 -20.57
C GLU A 131 6.72 11.42 -19.92
N LEU A 132 5.75 10.94 -20.69
CA LEU A 132 4.75 9.98 -20.21
C LEU A 132 5.30 8.54 -20.08
N ILE A 133 6.59 8.31 -20.30
CA ILE A 133 7.29 7.06 -19.96
C ILE A 133 7.79 7.16 -18.50
N PRO A 134 7.34 6.29 -17.58
CA PRO A 134 7.89 6.21 -16.21
C PRO A 134 9.38 5.88 -16.21
N ASN A 135 10.17 6.40 -15.27
CA ASN A 135 11.63 6.17 -15.24
C ASN A 135 12.00 4.66 -15.23
N PHE A 136 11.19 3.81 -14.59
CA PHE A 136 11.37 2.33 -14.60
C PHE A 136 11.33 1.69 -16.01
N TYR A 137 10.71 2.37 -16.98
CA TYR A 137 10.61 1.92 -18.38
C TYR A 137 11.47 2.75 -19.34
N ARG A 138 12.43 3.54 -18.84
CA ARG A 138 13.47 4.22 -19.63
C ARG A 138 14.74 3.37 -19.59
N GLU A 139 15.22 2.92 -20.74
CA GLU A 139 16.31 1.92 -20.84
C GLU A 139 17.69 2.47 -20.49
N ASP A 140 17.90 3.78 -20.67
CA ASP A 140 19.14 4.50 -20.36
C ASP A 140 18.88 5.58 -19.29
N PRO A 141 19.53 5.50 -18.11
CA PRO A 141 19.44 6.50 -17.05
C PRO A 141 19.78 7.94 -17.47
N ALA A 142 20.53 8.16 -18.56
CA ALA A 142 20.80 9.50 -19.09
C ALA A 142 19.53 10.25 -19.50
N TYR A 143 18.41 9.54 -19.73
CA TYR A 143 17.11 10.11 -20.06
C TYR A 143 16.10 10.05 -18.89
N TYR A 144 16.52 9.77 -17.65
CA TYR A 144 15.61 9.82 -16.49
C TYR A 144 15.08 11.24 -16.25
N ASP A 145 13.80 11.35 -15.93
CA ASP A 145 13.25 12.57 -15.35
C ASP A 145 13.61 12.61 -13.86
N TYR A 146 14.72 13.28 -13.55
CA TYR A 146 15.21 13.47 -12.20
C TYR A 146 14.25 14.29 -11.32
N SER A 147 13.30 15.05 -11.88
CA SER A 147 12.27 15.74 -11.09
C SER A 147 11.29 14.78 -10.41
N ARG A 148 11.20 13.52 -10.86
CA ARG A 148 10.36 12.48 -10.24
C ARG A 148 11.06 11.70 -9.13
N LEU A 149 12.33 11.95 -8.85
CA LEU A 149 13.11 11.26 -7.82
C LEU A 149 13.03 12.03 -6.48
N PRO A 150 13.24 11.38 -5.32
CA PRO A 150 13.38 12.06 -4.04
C PRO A 150 14.68 12.89 -3.97
N ILE A 151 14.71 13.90 -3.09
CA ILE A 151 15.94 14.61 -2.76
C ILE A 151 16.80 13.71 -1.86
N ALA A 152 18.12 13.66 -2.11
CA ALA A 152 19.05 12.71 -1.47
C ALA A 152 19.04 12.74 0.08
N ASP A 153 18.71 13.88 0.68
CA ASP A 153 18.62 14.10 2.14
C ASP A 153 17.54 13.21 2.84
N GLU A 154 16.67 12.55 2.08
CA GLU A 154 15.74 11.56 2.64
C GLU A 154 16.34 10.14 2.79
N MET A 155 17.53 9.88 2.23
CA MET A 155 18.14 8.53 2.20
C MET A 155 18.85 8.12 3.51
N GLU A 156 19.22 9.07 4.37
CA GLU A 156 20.04 8.80 5.58
C GLU A 156 19.23 8.69 6.90
N LYS A 157 17.90 8.83 6.84
CA LYS A 157 17.04 8.90 8.03
C LYS A 157 16.89 7.54 8.73
N VAL A 158 17.10 7.50 10.05
CA VAL A 158 16.96 6.28 10.86
C VAL A 158 15.48 5.81 10.84
N PRO A 159 15.18 4.57 10.41
CA PRO A 159 13.81 4.06 10.29
C PRO A 159 13.09 3.98 11.64
N LEU A 160 11.75 4.04 11.59
CA LEU A 160 10.89 3.93 12.77
C LEU A 160 11.10 2.62 13.52
N ILE A 161 11.20 1.50 12.80
CA ILE A 161 11.30 0.15 13.36
C ILE A 161 12.40 -0.61 12.64
N ARG A 162 13.25 -1.32 13.39
CA ARG A 162 14.14 -2.37 12.90
C ARG A 162 13.86 -3.65 13.68
N HIS A 163 13.70 -4.78 12.99
CA HIS A 163 13.64 -6.09 13.64
C HIS A 163 15.08 -6.56 13.91
N THR A 164 15.50 -6.69 15.17
CA THR A 164 16.87 -7.11 15.50
C THR A 164 17.08 -8.61 15.36
N ASP A 165 16.00 -9.39 15.37
CA ASP A 165 16.03 -10.85 15.51
C ASP A 165 15.69 -11.57 14.19
N ARG A 166 15.70 -10.86 13.04
CA ARG A 166 15.51 -11.47 11.71
C ARG A 166 16.75 -12.31 11.33
N PRO A 167 16.58 -13.55 10.83
CA PRO A 167 17.70 -14.41 10.43
C PRO A 167 18.32 -14.03 9.08
N ASN A 168 17.74 -13.06 8.36
CA ASN A 168 18.11 -12.67 7.00
C ASN A 168 18.22 -11.15 6.87
N VAL A 169 19.15 -10.68 6.02
CA VAL A 169 19.35 -9.25 5.72
C VAL A 169 18.70 -8.92 4.37
N ILE A 170 17.83 -7.90 4.35
CA ILE A 170 17.15 -7.48 3.12
C ILE A 170 17.89 -6.28 2.52
N ARG A 171 18.59 -6.50 1.39
CA ARG A 171 19.37 -5.47 0.69
C ARG A 171 18.59 -4.77 -0.43
N ASN A 172 17.88 -5.56 -1.23
CA ASN A 172 17.28 -5.13 -2.51
C ASN A 172 15.73 -5.21 -2.50
N GLY A 173 15.13 -5.23 -1.29
CA GLY A 173 13.70 -5.29 -1.06
C GLY A 173 13.09 -3.91 -0.80
N LEU A 174 12.36 -3.79 0.31
CA LEU A 174 11.73 -2.57 0.81
C LEU A 174 12.19 -2.24 2.26
N GLU A 175 13.36 -2.74 2.67
CA GLU A 175 13.91 -2.53 4.01
C GLU A 175 14.01 -1.03 4.35
N HIS A 176 13.60 -0.66 5.56
CA HIS A 176 13.51 0.71 6.08
C HIS A 176 12.46 1.63 5.40
N ARG A 177 11.69 1.15 4.41
CA ARG A 177 10.71 1.95 3.66
C ARG A 177 9.36 2.02 4.39
N HIS A 178 8.70 3.18 4.36
CA HIS A 178 7.39 3.34 5.02
C HIS A 178 6.30 3.51 3.96
N ILE A 179 5.30 2.63 3.97
CA ILE A 179 4.24 2.57 2.95
C ILE A 179 2.89 2.75 3.64
N ALA A 180 2.14 3.76 3.22
CA ALA A 180 0.76 3.93 3.64
C ALA A 180 -0.17 3.18 2.68
N LEU A 181 -1.07 2.32 3.18
CA LEU A 181 -2.05 1.68 2.32
C LEU A 181 -3.36 1.39 3.04
N TRP A 182 -4.45 1.32 2.29
CA TRP A 182 -5.75 1.00 2.85
C TRP A 182 -6.65 0.29 1.86
N HIS A 183 -7.44 -0.62 2.41
CA HIS A 183 -8.68 -1.06 1.79
C HIS A 183 -9.74 0.05 1.90
N SER A 184 -10.72 -0.01 0.99
CA SER A 184 -11.85 0.89 0.76
C SER A 184 -12.66 1.42 1.97
N HIS A 185 -13.90 1.83 1.74
CA HIS A 185 -14.87 2.34 2.71
C HIS A 185 -15.08 1.42 3.91
N GLY A 186 -15.57 1.95 5.03
CA GLY A 186 -15.94 1.14 6.20
C GLY A 186 -17.39 1.29 6.64
N TRP A 187 -17.76 0.52 7.67
CA TRP A 187 -19.01 0.70 8.40
C TRP A 187 -19.02 2.09 9.04
N TYR A 188 -20.02 2.90 8.68
CA TYR A 188 -20.07 4.31 9.04
C TYR A 188 -21.47 4.71 9.49
N TYR A 189 -21.54 5.75 10.31
CA TYR A 189 -22.79 6.34 10.74
C TYR A 189 -23.32 7.32 9.71
N ASN A 190 -24.59 7.18 9.33
CA ASN A 190 -25.25 8.08 8.40
C ASN A 190 -26.23 8.96 9.18
N GLU A 191 -25.83 10.22 9.41
CA GLU A 191 -26.63 11.23 10.14
C GLU A 191 -28.05 11.36 9.59
N LEU A 192 -28.19 11.53 8.26
CA LEU A 192 -29.48 11.68 7.58
C LEU A 192 -30.43 10.48 7.74
N LEU A 193 -29.91 9.30 8.07
CA LEU A 193 -30.67 8.06 8.29
C LEU A 193 -30.65 7.61 9.77
N GLY A 194 -30.03 8.39 10.66
CA GLY A 194 -29.92 8.09 12.10
C GLY A 194 -29.29 6.73 12.43
N ARG A 195 -28.44 6.16 11.56
CA ARG A 195 -27.98 4.76 11.69
C ARG A 195 -26.63 4.46 11.06
N TRP A 196 -25.96 3.46 11.64
CA TRP A 196 -24.80 2.81 11.04
C TRP A 196 -25.17 1.96 9.81
N LYS A 197 -24.33 1.99 8.76
CA LYS A 197 -24.50 1.23 7.50
C LYS A 197 -23.16 1.01 6.77
N TRP A 198 -23.16 0.10 5.78
CA TRP A 198 -22.10 0.02 4.75
C TRP A 198 -22.29 1.13 3.72
N GLN A 199 -21.22 1.63 3.13
CA GLN A 199 -21.28 2.57 2.01
C GLN A 199 -21.82 1.91 0.74
N ARG A 200 -21.40 0.66 0.45
CA ARG A 200 -21.78 -0.07 -0.77
C ARG A 200 -22.88 -1.13 -0.51
N PRO A 201 -23.59 -1.60 -1.55
CA PRO A 201 -24.59 -2.65 -1.42
C PRO A 201 -23.95 -4.03 -1.18
N ARG A 202 -24.65 -4.90 -0.45
CA ARG A 202 -24.25 -6.30 -0.27
C ARG A 202 -24.59 -7.10 -1.53
N LEU A 203 -23.58 -7.58 -2.23
CA LEU A 203 -23.70 -8.31 -3.51
C LEU A 203 -22.78 -9.54 -3.48
N PHE A 204 -23.19 -10.63 -4.14
CA PHE A 204 -22.41 -11.89 -4.24
C PHE A 204 -21.86 -12.41 -2.89
N ARG A 205 -22.63 -12.24 -1.81
CA ARG A 205 -22.27 -12.55 -0.40
C ARG A 205 -21.13 -11.73 0.21
N THR A 206 -20.68 -10.65 -0.43
CA THR A 206 -19.70 -9.69 0.10
C THR A 206 -20.28 -8.26 0.15
N THR A 207 -19.46 -7.30 0.58
CA THR A 207 -19.65 -5.85 0.38
C THR A 207 -18.29 -5.26 0.04
N GLU A 208 -18.25 -4.23 -0.78
CA GLU A 208 -16.97 -3.68 -1.25
C GLU A 208 -16.15 -3.00 -0.14
N ASP A 209 -16.82 -2.51 0.90
CA ASP A 209 -16.24 -2.00 2.15
C ASP A 209 -15.27 -3.01 2.85
N LEU A 210 -15.39 -4.31 2.49
CA LEU A 210 -14.60 -5.43 3.01
C LEU A 210 -13.91 -6.26 1.91
N LEU A 211 -14.19 -6.01 0.63
CA LEU A 211 -13.62 -6.86 -0.44
C LEU A 211 -12.11 -6.64 -0.60
N PRO A 212 -11.58 -5.42 -0.78
CA PRO A 212 -10.13 -5.16 -0.84
C PRO A 212 -9.38 -5.53 0.45
N MET A 213 -10.06 -5.49 1.61
CA MET A 213 -9.48 -5.93 2.89
C MET A 213 -9.05 -7.40 2.83
N SER A 214 -9.81 -8.25 2.11
CA SER A 214 -9.47 -9.66 1.90
C SER A 214 -8.31 -9.92 0.93
N PHE A 215 -7.79 -8.89 0.26
CA PHE A 215 -6.51 -8.90 -0.45
C PHE A 215 -5.39 -8.32 0.43
N ILE A 216 -5.70 -7.26 1.19
CA ILE A 216 -4.70 -6.48 1.92
C ILE A 216 -4.20 -7.17 3.19
N LEU A 217 -5.09 -7.54 4.12
CA LEU A 217 -4.69 -8.06 5.43
C LEU A 217 -4.00 -9.43 5.36
N PRO A 218 -4.50 -10.44 4.61
CA PRO A 218 -3.87 -11.75 4.57
C PRO A 218 -2.69 -11.88 3.61
N TYR A 219 -2.50 -10.95 2.65
CA TYR A 219 -1.51 -11.09 1.58
C TYR A 219 -0.63 -9.84 1.38
N LEU A 220 -1.18 -8.69 0.97
CA LEU A 220 -0.35 -7.55 0.56
C LEU A 220 0.49 -6.97 1.71
N ALA A 221 -0.11 -6.71 2.87
CA ALA A 221 0.62 -6.14 3.99
C ALA A 221 1.73 -7.10 4.50
N PRO A 222 1.47 -8.41 4.73
CA PRO A 222 2.53 -9.37 5.01
C PRO A 222 3.63 -9.45 3.94
N MET A 223 3.31 -9.36 2.64
CA MET A 223 4.33 -9.35 1.57
C MET A 223 5.25 -8.13 1.67
N LEU A 224 4.69 -6.94 1.93
CA LEU A 224 5.45 -5.70 2.09
C LEU A 224 6.32 -5.73 3.36
N GLU A 225 5.77 -6.22 4.48
CA GLU A 225 6.47 -6.33 5.77
C GLU A 225 7.60 -7.37 5.75
N ASN A 226 7.36 -8.52 5.10
CA ASN A 226 8.40 -9.53 4.85
C ASN A 226 9.45 -9.05 3.86
N ALA A 227 9.11 -8.13 2.95
CA ALA A 227 10.06 -7.44 2.10
C ALA A 227 10.79 -6.27 2.82
N GLY A 228 10.49 -5.99 4.09
CA GLY A 228 11.20 -5.00 4.91
C GLY A 228 10.49 -3.66 5.12
N ALA A 229 9.30 -3.46 4.55
CA ALA A 229 8.56 -2.21 4.70
C ALA A 229 7.84 -2.11 6.06
N THR A 230 7.78 -0.90 6.62
CA THR A 230 6.81 -0.56 7.67
C THR A 230 5.48 -0.17 7.03
N VAL A 231 4.45 -1.01 7.20
CA VAL A 231 3.11 -0.78 6.61
C VAL A 231 2.20 -0.04 7.59
N TRP A 232 1.73 1.13 7.16
CA TRP A 232 0.79 1.98 7.87
C TRP A 232 -0.63 1.84 7.31
N MET A 233 -1.64 1.84 8.18
CA MET A 233 -3.07 1.83 7.79
C MET A 233 -3.89 2.85 8.60
N PRO A 234 -4.86 3.57 7.97
CA PRO A 234 -5.77 4.50 8.63
C PRO A 234 -7.02 3.82 9.20
N ARG A 235 -7.06 2.49 9.19
CA ARG A 235 -8.11 1.63 9.75
C ARG A 235 -7.42 0.56 10.60
N GLU A 236 -8.12 0.03 11.61
CA GLU A 236 -7.62 -1.11 12.36
C GLU A 236 -7.38 -2.31 11.41
N ARG A 237 -6.25 -3.01 11.62
CA ARG A 237 -5.77 -4.09 10.76
C ARG A 237 -5.87 -5.47 11.40
N ASP A 238 -6.05 -5.54 12.72
CA ASP A 238 -6.27 -6.79 13.43
C ASP A 238 -7.76 -7.16 13.45
N THR A 239 -8.05 -8.41 13.08
CA THR A 239 -9.40 -8.98 13.10
C THR A 239 -9.82 -9.49 14.48
N GLN A 240 -8.90 -9.54 15.46
CA GLN A 240 -9.16 -9.93 16.84
C GLN A 240 -10.19 -9.00 17.51
N HIS A 241 -11.29 -9.57 17.99
CA HIS A 241 -12.39 -8.82 18.61
C HIS A 241 -12.07 -8.40 20.05
N HIS A 242 -11.18 -9.12 20.73
CA HIS A 242 -10.65 -8.74 22.03
C HIS A 242 -9.65 -7.59 21.89
N GLU A 243 -9.57 -6.74 22.90
CA GLU A 243 -8.58 -5.67 23.02
C GLU A 243 -8.17 -5.54 24.48
N VAL A 244 -6.86 -5.54 24.71
CA VAL A 244 -6.25 -5.43 26.03
C VAL A 244 -5.27 -4.29 25.96
N VAL A 245 -5.52 -3.20 26.69
CA VAL A 245 -4.54 -2.12 26.85
C VAL A 245 -3.96 -2.20 28.24
N VAL A 246 -2.64 -2.30 28.31
CA VAL A 246 -1.88 -2.14 29.55
C VAL A 246 -1.23 -0.77 29.51
N ASP A 247 -1.47 0.04 30.54
CA ASP A 247 -1.07 1.43 30.62
C ASP A 247 -0.40 1.73 31.98
N ASN A 248 0.40 2.79 32.03
CA ASN A 248 1.11 3.25 33.21
C ASN A 248 0.25 4.14 34.14
N SER A 249 -0.74 4.86 33.59
CA SER A 249 -1.57 5.81 34.34
C SER A 249 -2.80 5.15 34.98
N SER A 250 -3.30 4.07 34.37
CA SER A 250 -4.58 3.44 34.72
C SER A 250 -4.41 2.10 35.46
N PRO A 251 -4.89 1.95 36.72
CA PRO A 251 -4.92 0.67 37.43
C PRO A 251 -6.01 -0.26 36.85
N SER A 252 -5.74 -0.80 35.67
CA SER A 252 -6.65 -1.64 34.90
C SER A 252 -6.71 -3.09 35.40
N THR A 253 -7.86 -3.75 35.21
CA THR A 253 -7.97 -5.22 35.26
C THR A 253 -7.43 -5.90 34.00
N ALA A 254 -7.01 -5.13 33.00
CA ALA A 254 -6.52 -5.61 31.71
C ALA A 254 -5.04 -6.06 31.75
N GLY A 255 -4.27 -5.73 32.79
CA GLY A 255 -2.90 -6.19 32.91
C GLY A 255 -2.14 -5.59 34.08
N THR A 256 -0.81 -5.74 34.04
CA THR A 256 0.10 -5.19 35.04
C THR A 256 1.22 -4.44 34.34
N TYR A 257 1.31 -3.15 34.66
CA TYR A 257 2.46 -2.31 34.38
C TYR A 257 3.52 -2.49 35.49
N ARG A 258 4.81 -2.51 35.13
CA ARG A 258 5.91 -2.58 36.10
C ARG A 258 7.13 -1.84 35.60
N GLU A 259 7.62 -0.91 36.42
CA GLU A 259 8.95 -0.32 36.28
C GLU A 259 9.98 -1.15 37.07
N MET A 260 11.20 -1.25 36.54
CA MET A 260 12.33 -1.90 37.19
C MET A 260 13.59 -1.06 37.00
N GLN A 261 14.45 -1.06 38.02
CA GLN A 261 15.75 -0.39 38.04
C GLN A 261 16.75 -1.25 38.80
N SER A 262 17.99 -1.35 38.32
CA SER A 262 19.08 -2.07 38.99
C SER A 262 19.97 -1.14 39.83
N ARG A 263 19.87 0.18 39.62
CA ARG A 263 20.61 1.22 40.36
C ARG A 263 19.65 2.27 40.95
N PRO A 264 19.99 2.96 42.06
CA PRO A 264 19.11 3.97 42.66
C PRO A 264 19.05 5.31 41.91
N ASP A 265 20.09 5.62 41.13
CA ASP A 265 20.25 6.85 40.34
C ASP A 265 19.47 6.83 39.02
N VAL A 266 19.28 5.64 38.42
CA VAL A 266 18.43 5.45 37.25
C VAL A 266 16.98 5.28 37.71
N THR A 267 16.10 6.22 37.33
CA THR A 267 14.69 6.23 37.76
C THR A 267 13.76 6.53 36.59
N TRP A 268 12.52 6.03 36.67
CA TRP A 268 11.43 6.44 35.78
C TRP A 268 10.64 7.58 36.43
N ARG A 269 10.41 8.65 35.67
CA ARG A 269 9.62 9.82 36.08
C ARG A 269 8.53 10.12 35.08
N THR A 270 7.52 10.90 35.47
CA THR A 270 6.44 11.30 34.56
C THR A 270 6.94 12.35 33.57
N GLY A 271 6.58 12.21 32.30
CA GLY A 271 6.91 13.18 31.25
C GLY A 271 6.16 14.51 31.42
N PRO A 272 6.67 15.60 30.81
CA PRO A 272 6.02 16.92 30.88
C PRO A 272 4.72 17.05 30.08
N ASP A 273 4.54 16.27 29.00
CA ASP A 273 3.38 16.34 28.12
C ASP A 273 2.36 15.20 28.39
N PRO A 274 1.10 15.30 27.91
CA PRO A 274 0.12 14.22 28.04
C PRO A 274 0.54 12.92 27.33
N GLY A 275 0.09 11.79 27.87
CA GLY A 275 0.21 10.46 27.27
C GLY A 275 -1.15 9.82 26.98
N PHE A 276 -1.14 8.53 26.65
CA PHE A 276 -2.35 7.74 26.45
C PHE A 276 -3.05 7.43 27.78
N ALA A 277 -4.39 7.43 27.78
CA ALA A 277 -5.16 6.64 28.73
C ALA A 277 -6.30 5.88 27.99
N PRO A 278 -6.64 4.65 28.43
CA PRO A 278 -7.77 3.93 27.87
C PRO A 278 -9.08 4.68 28.20
N PRO A 279 -9.95 4.95 27.20
CA PRO A 279 -11.13 5.77 27.43
C PRO A 279 -12.18 5.01 28.27
N GLU A 280 -12.55 5.58 29.42
CA GLU A 280 -13.54 5.00 30.36
C GLU A 280 -14.96 4.90 29.78
N ALA A 281 -15.25 5.66 28.73
CA ALA A 281 -16.52 5.72 28.03
C ALA A 281 -16.31 5.81 26.51
N PRO A 282 -17.34 5.52 25.68
CA PRO A 282 -17.27 5.73 24.24
C PRO A 282 -16.86 7.17 23.87
N LEU A 283 -15.89 7.29 22.96
CA LEU A 283 -15.30 8.57 22.54
C LEU A 283 -16.33 9.46 21.85
N ARG A 284 -16.44 10.72 22.30
CA ARG A 284 -17.41 11.72 21.85
C ARG A 284 -16.72 12.92 21.22
N GLY A 285 -17.45 13.60 20.33
CA GLY A 285 -16.99 14.83 19.68
C GLY A 285 -15.58 14.67 19.11
N ASN A 286 -14.65 15.46 19.65
CA ASN A 286 -13.24 15.52 19.23
C ASN A 286 -12.27 15.01 20.33
N GLU A 287 -12.74 14.15 21.23
CA GLU A 287 -11.92 13.50 22.26
C GLU A 287 -10.78 12.68 21.64
N ASN A 288 -9.61 12.72 22.29
CA ASN A 288 -8.36 12.11 21.84
C ASN A 288 -7.71 11.35 23.02
N PRO A 289 -7.59 10.01 22.97
CA PRO A 289 -7.00 9.20 24.05
C PRO A 289 -5.56 9.56 24.43
N PHE A 290 -4.76 10.01 23.47
CA PHE A 290 -3.35 10.42 23.64
C PHE A 290 -3.21 11.82 24.26
N ARG A 291 -4.28 12.31 24.90
CA ARG A 291 -4.31 13.52 25.74
C ARG A 291 -5.03 13.29 27.07
N MET A 292 -5.30 12.04 27.44
CA MET A 292 -6.08 11.68 28.63
C MET A 292 -5.23 11.13 29.77
N GLY A 293 -4.02 10.63 29.48
CA GLY A 293 -3.11 10.05 30.48
C GLY A 293 -1.77 10.77 30.56
N ILE A 294 -0.76 10.02 30.98
CA ILE A 294 0.63 10.45 31.12
C ILE A 294 1.56 9.39 30.53
N TYR A 295 2.75 9.79 30.10
CA TYR A 295 3.84 8.85 29.81
C TYR A 295 4.94 8.94 30.88
N ARG A 296 5.83 7.96 30.84
CA ARG A 296 6.98 7.80 31.74
C ARG A 296 8.27 7.92 30.93
N GLU A 297 9.31 8.45 31.55
CA GLU A 297 10.62 8.67 30.91
C GLU A 297 11.78 8.31 31.83
N SER A 298 12.88 7.88 31.21
CA SER A 298 14.17 7.67 31.86
C SER A 298 15.31 8.00 30.89
N LEU A 299 16.57 7.79 31.30
CA LEU A 299 17.76 7.93 30.46
C LEU A 299 18.22 6.56 29.94
N SER A 300 18.75 6.56 28.73
CA SER A 300 19.40 5.41 28.11
C SER A 300 20.77 5.15 28.70
N ASP A 301 21.21 3.90 28.58
CA ASP A 301 22.47 3.40 29.13
C ASP A 301 23.02 2.32 28.18
N THR A 302 24.35 2.15 28.14
CA THR A 302 25.01 1.14 27.30
C THR A 302 24.99 -0.26 27.94
N ALA A 303 24.47 -0.37 29.17
CA ALA A 303 24.02 -1.61 29.79
C ALA A 303 22.56 -1.47 30.23
N GLU A 304 21.79 -2.56 30.28
CA GLU A 304 20.44 -2.51 30.84
C GLU A 304 20.50 -2.21 32.36
N THR A 305 20.07 -1.02 32.74
CA THR A 305 20.03 -0.55 34.13
C THR A 305 18.63 -0.16 34.61
N ALA A 306 17.68 -0.01 33.69
CA ALA A 306 16.26 0.09 33.95
C ALA A 306 15.41 -0.51 32.82
N SER A 307 14.17 -0.89 33.12
CA SER A 307 13.21 -1.37 32.12
C SER A 307 11.77 -1.19 32.56
N VAL A 308 10.85 -1.32 31.60
CA VAL A 308 9.39 -1.32 31.80
C VAL A 308 8.82 -2.62 31.25
N GLU A 309 7.84 -3.21 31.93
CA GLU A 309 7.08 -4.37 31.46
C GLU A 309 5.57 -4.10 31.48
N TRP A 310 4.91 -4.49 30.39
CA TRP A 310 3.46 -4.49 30.22
C TRP A 310 2.99 -5.95 30.08
N ILE A 311 2.28 -6.47 31.09
CA ILE A 311 1.89 -7.88 31.20
C ILE A 311 0.36 -8.01 31.09
N PRO A 312 -0.22 -8.26 29.91
CA PRO A 312 -1.67 -8.32 29.70
C PRO A 312 -2.33 -9.54 30.35
N VAL A 313 -3.59 -9.37 30.76
CA VAL A 313 -4.54 -10.47 30.99
C VAL A 313 -5.22 -10.75 29.65
N ILE A 314 -4.78 -11.79 28.95
CA ILE A 314 -5.29 -12.19 27.63
C ILE A 314 -6.63 -12.94 27.79
N PRO A 315 -7.75 -12.47 27.20
CA PRO A 315 -9.07 -13.08 27.39
C PRO A 315 -9.26 -14.46 26.73
N GLU A 316 -8.49 -14.78 25.67
CA GLU A 316 -8.66 -16.00 24.88
C GLU A 316 -7.34 -16.43 24.23
N THR A 317 -7.10 -17.73 24.06
CA THR A 317 -5.87 -18.25 23.43
C THR A 317 -5.89 -18.03 21.90
N GLY A 318 -5.34 -16.91 21.45
CA GLY A 318 -5.43 -16.44 20.07
C GLY A 318 -4.21 -15.67 19.59
N ASP A 319 -4.30 -15.24 18.33
CA ASP A 319 -3.36 -14.29 17.74
C ASP A 319 -3.88 -12.87 17.98
N TYR A 320 -2.96 -11.97 18.33
CA TYR A 320 -3.21 -10.57 18.66
C TYR A 320 -2.13 -9.71 18.01
N ALA A 321 -2.52 -8.62 17.34
CA ALA A 321 -1.58 -7.56 16.98
C ALA A 321 -1.09 -6.84 18.24
N VAL A 322 0.21 -6.60 18.31
CA VAL A 322 0.85 -5.83 19.39
C VAL A 322 1.21 -4.45 18.88
N TYR A 323 0.76 -3.44 19.61
CA TYR A 323 1.03 -2.03 19.35
C TYR A 323 1.64 -1.38 20.59
N VAL A 324 2.60 -0.48 20.40
CA VAL A 324 3.21 0.32 21.47
C VAL A 324 2.91 1.81 21.27
N SER A 325 2.87 2.56 22.36
CA SER A 325 2.85 4.02 22.39
C SER A 325 4.07 4.54 23.15
N TYR A 326 4.49 5.76 22.81
CA TYR A 326 5.54 6.53 23.46
C TYR A 326 5.42 8.01 23.06
N ALA A 327 6.12 8.90 23.75
CA ALA A 327 6.17 10.33 23.43
C ALA A 327 7.44 10.68 22.66
N ALA A 328 7.31 11.33 21.50
CA ALA A 328 8.41 11.59 20.59
C ALA A 328 9.08 12.97 20.80
N SER A 329 10.42 12.98 20.76
CA SER A 329 11.25 14.18 20.90
C SER A 329 12.60 13.97 20.24
N ASP A 330 13.18 15.02 19.68
CA ASP A 330 14.53 15.02 19.09
C ASP A 330 15.63 14.76 20.15
N SER A 331 15.27 14.80 21.45
CA SER A 331 16.11 14.39 22.59
C SER A 331 16.06 12.88 22.90
N ASN A 332 15.17 12.12 22.25
CA ASN A 332 15.03 10.68 22.48
C ASN A 332 16.11 9.87 21.76
N THR A 333 16.29 8.61 22.15
CA THR A 333 17.12 7.68 21.36
C THR A 333 16.45 7.28 20.04
N THR A 334 17.27 6.86 19.08
CA THR A 334 16.82 6.34 17.77
C THR A 334 16.69 4.82 17.73
N ASP A 335 16.93 4.12 18.85
CA ASP A 335 17.13 2.67 18.86
C ASP A 335 16.37 1.87 19.93
N ALA A 336 15.44 2.49 20.66
CA ALA A 336 14.82 1.98 21.89
C ALA A 336 14.42 0.49 21.79
N ARG A 337 14.92 -0.33 22.71
CA ARG A 337 14.91 -1.80 22.60
C ARG A 337 13.66 -2.39 23.24
N TYR A 338 12.70 -2.80 22.41
CA TYR A 338 11.48 -3.51 22.82
C TYR A 338 11.61 -5.02 22.57
N THR A 339 11.01 -5.84 23.44
CA THR A 339 10.91 -7.29 23.25
C THR A 339 9.49 -7.76 23.56
N VAL A 340 8.85 -8.40 22.58
CA VAL A 340 7.55 -9.07 22.73
C VAL A 340 7.82 -10.52 23.13
N TYR A 341 7.33 -10.94 24.30
CA TYR A 341 7.38 -12.32 24.77
C TYR A 341 6.04 -13.00 24.50
N HIS A 342 6.02 -13.98 23.60
CA HIS A 342 4.82 -14.67 23.13
C HIS A 342 5.05 -16.20 23.08
N THR A 343 4.07 -16.96 22.61
CA THR A 343 4.13 -18.44 22.65
C THR A 343 5.17 -19.06 21.69
N GLY A 344 5.68 -18.30 20.73
CA GLY A 344 6.80 -18.70 19.86
C GLY A 344 8.19 -18.34 20.42
N GLY A 345 8.27 -17.63 21.54
CA GLY A 345 9.52 -17.12 22.12
C GLY A 345 9.55 -15.60 22.27
N PRO A 346 10.73 -14.99 22.48
CA PRO A 346 10.91 -13.55 22.36
C PRO A 346 10.96 -13.11 20.87
N THR A 347 10.61 -11.86 20.59
CA THR A 347 10.89 -11.19 19.32
C THR A 347 11.17 -9.73 19.60
N SER A 348 12.33 -9.24 19.18
CA SER A 348 12.87 -7.94 19.58
C SER A 348 12.98 -6.93 18.44
N PHE A 349 12.88 -5.67 18.83
CA PHE A 349 12.70 -4.51 17.99
C PHE A 349 13.55 -3.36 18.51
N SER A 350 14.10 -2.57 17.58
CA SER A 350 14.75 -1.30 17.86
C SER A 350 13.91 -0.18 17.23
N ILE A 351 13.44 0.77 18.04
CA ILE A 351 12.46 1.78 17.64
C ILE A 351 13.04 3.20 17.73
N ASN A 352 12.87 3.98 16.67
CA ASN A 352 13.26 5.39 16.65
C ASN A 352 12.22 6.26 17.37
N GLN A 353 12.46 6.53 18.65
CA GLN A 353 11.56 7.34 19.48
C GLN A 353 11.63 8.85 19.19
N GLN A 354 12.40 9.32 18.22
CA GLN A 354 12.35 10.72 17.78
C GLN A 354 11.14 11.03 16.89
N ILE A 355 10.52 9.99 16.31
CA ILE A 355 9.41 10.07 15.36
C ILE A 355 8.26 9.14 15.79
N GLY A 356 7.05 9.32 15.25
CA GLY A 356 5.92 8.38 15.44
C GLY A 356 5.23 8.35 16.82
N GLY A 357 5.61 9.20 17.77
CA GLY A 357 5.00 9.23 19.10
C GLY A 357 3.57 9.79 19.13
N GLY A 358 2.80 9.50 20.17
CA GLY A 358 1.41 9.96 20.32
C GLY A 358 0.40 9.24 19.41
N THR A 359 0.74 8.03 18.95
CA THR A 359 -0.13 7.12 18.18
C THR A 359 0.30 5.66 18.44
N TRP A 360 -0.46 4.70 17.92
CA TRP A 360 -0.14 3.27 17.97
C TRP A 360 0.89 2.85 16.91
N ILE A 361 2.06 2.37 17.36
CA ILE A 361 3.10 1.77 16.52
C ILE A 361 2.98 0.24 16.54
N TYR A 362 2.65 -0.35 15.39
CA TYR A 362 2.48 -1.81 15.21
C TYR A 362 3.83 -2.55 15.17
N LEU A 363 3.97 -3.63 15.95
CA LEU A 363 5.17 -4.48 15.97
C LEU A 363 5.00 -5.82 15.24
N GLY A 364 3.77 -6.34 15.16
CA GLY A 364 3.50 -7.66 14.60
C GLY A 364 2.20 -8.26 15.15
N HIS A 365 1.76 -9.37 14.56
CA HIS A 365 0.79 -10.28 15.18
C HIS A 365 1.55 -11.41 15.89
N PHE A 366 1.15 -11.73 17.11
CA PHE A 366 1.79 -12.73 17.95
C PHE A 366 0.73 -13.60 18.63
N ARG A 367 1.06 -14.89 18.81
CA ARG A 367 0.15 -15.84 19.45
C ARG A 367 0.38 -15.86 20.96
N PHE A 368 -0.69 -15.60 21.72
CA PHE A 368 -0.70 -15.64 23.18
C PHE A 368 -1.60 -16.78 23.68
N ARG A 369 -1.38 -17.19 24.94
CA ARG A 369 -2.33 -18.03 25.69
C ARG A 369 -3.19 -17.12 26.56
N GLU A 370 -4.39 -17.59 26.84
CA GLU A 370 -5.32 -17.06 27.83
C GLU A 370 -4.65 -16.90 29.21
N GLY A 371 -5.07 -15.88 29.96
CA GLY A 371 -4.53 -15.53 31.27
C GLY A 371 -3.38 -14.52 31.21
N GLN A 372 -2.59 -14.47 32.27
CA GLN A 372 -1.51 -13.47 32.45
C GLN A 372 -0.19 -14.18 32.78
N SER A 373 0.92 -13.81 32.10
CA SER A 373 2.23 -14.40 32.38
C SER A 373 3.40 -13.48 32.02
N GLY A 374 4.14 -13.05 33.05
CA GLY A 374 5.40 -12.33 32.86
C GLY A 374 6.53 -13.14 32.20
N GLN A 375 6.35 -14.42 31.88
CA GLN A 375 7.36 -15.23 31.19
C GLN A 375 7.10 -15.37 29.67
N TRP A 376 5.83 -15.46 29.26
CA TRP A 376 5.45 -15.82 27.88
C TRP A 376 4.28 -14.99 27.31
N GLY A 377 3.86 -13.94 28.02
CA GLY A 377 2.82 -13.01 27.58
C GLY A 377 3.08 -11.61 28.16
N ARG A 378 4.06 -10.90 27.62
CA ARG A 378 4.40 -9.51 28.00
C ARG A 378 5.10 -8.76 26.86
N VAL A 379 5.12 -7.43 26.95
CA VAL A 379 6.09 -6.58 26.25
C VAL A 379 7.05 -5.99 27.28
N LYS A 380 8.34 -5.95 26.96
CA LYS A 380 9.38 -5.25 27.74
C LYS A 380 9.97 -4.12 26.90
N LEU A 381 10.27 -2.98 27.51
CA LEU A 381 11.17 -1.94 27.01
C LEU A 381 12.40 -1.88 27.92
N SER A 382 13.59 -1.97 27.35
CA SER A 382 14.87 -1.76 28.05
C SER A 382 15.32 -0.31 27.92
N ASN A 383 16.07 0.20 28.92
CA ASN A 383 16.84 1.44 28.73
C ASN A 383 18.18 1.23 28.01
N LEU A 384 18.53 -0.03 27.68
CA LEU A 384 19.68 -0.37 26.86
C LEU A 384 19.59 0.33 25.50
N SER A 385 20.68 1.00 25.11
CA SER A 385 20.84 1.71 23.85
C SER A 385 22.30 1.68 23.38
N ASP A 386 22.52 1.88 22.08
CA ASP A 386 23.86 2.13 21.53
C ASP A 386 24.45 3.49 22.02
N GLU A 387 23.61 4.43 22.47
CA GLU A 387 24.00 5.73 23.06
C GLU A 387 23.44 5.91 24.48
N ALA A 388 24.29 6.30 25.44
CA ALA A 388 23.84 6.67 26.79
C ALA A 388 23.30 8.11 26.86
N ASP A 389 22.62 8.46 27.96
CA ASP A 389 22.09 9.80 28.29
C ASP A 389 21.07 10.40 27.29
N ARG A 390 20.60 9.61 26.31
CA ARG A 390 19.42 9.92 25.49
C ARG A 390 18.15 9.69 26.31
N ARG A 391 17.04 10.36 25.97
CA ARG A 391 15.75 10.06 26.61
C ARG A 391 15.14 8.78 26.04
N ILE A 392 14.55 7.96 26.89
CA ILE A 392 13.66 6.85 26.51
C ILE A 392 12.31 7.09 27.17
N THR A 393 11.22 6.93 26.41
CA THR A 393 9.84 7.14 26.88
C THR A 393 9.00 5.87 26.78
N ALA A 394 8.02 5.74 27.67
CA ALA A 394 7.19 4.56 27.86
C ALA A 394 5.76 5.00 28.21
N ASP A 395 4.76 4.53 27.48
CA ASP A 395 3.37 4.98 27.63
C ASP A 395 2.45 3.76 27.82
N ALA A 396 1.73 3.33 26.79
CA ALA A 396 0.83 2.18 26.80
C ALA A 396 1.20 1.10 25.76
N VAL A 397 0.73 -0.13 25.97
CA VAL A 397 0.81 -1.24 25.02
C VAL A 397 -0.56 -1.86 24.81
N ARG A 398 -0.97 -2.03 23.55
CA ARG A 398 -2.25 -2.62 23.14
C ARG A 398 -2.04 -3.97 22.48
N PHE A 399 -2.82 -4.96 22.89
CA PHE A 399 -2.91 -6.29 22.31
C PHE A 399 -4.31 -6.46 21.72
N GLY A 400 -4.42 -6.69 20.42
CA GLY A 400 -5.71 -6.89 19.72
C GLY A 400 -6.22 -5.66 18.95
N GLY A 401 -7.26 -5.88 18.14
CA GLY A 401 -7.94 -4.85 17.33
C GLY A 401 -9.26 -4.32 17.92
N GLY A 402 -9.93 -5.10 18.77
CA GLY A 402 -11.01 -4.63 19.63
C GLY A 402 -12.33 -4.25 18.95
N MET A 403 -13.23 -3.71 19.78
CA MET A 403 -14.55 -3.21 19.39
C MET A 403 -14.56 -1.69 19.18
N GLY A 404 -15.46 -1.21 18.33
CA GLY A 404 -15.66 0.19 18.00
C GLY A 404 -16.00 1.03 19.22
N VAL A 405 -15.18 2.05 19.49
CA VAL A 405 -15.26 2.89 20.69
C VAL A 405 -15.85 4.29 20.43
N VAL A 406 -16.00 4.73 19.19
CA VAL A 406 -16.52 6.09 18.90
C VAL A 406 -18.05 6.11 18.94
N GLU A 407 -18.61 7.09 19.64
CA GLU A 407 -20.05 7.27 19.80
C GLU A 407 -20.68 8.05 18.63
N ARG A 408 -21.86 7.60 18.20
CA ARG A 408 -22.79 8.32 17.33
C ARG A 408 -24.23 8.14 17.82
N ALA A 409 -24.86 9.25 18.20
CA ALA A 409 -26.20 9.30 18.77
C ALA A 409 -26.42 8.31 19.94
N GLY A 410 -25.57 8.38 20.98
CA GLY A 410 -25.73 7.60 22.22
C GLY A 410 -25.32 6.13 22.14
N ARG A 411 -24.62 5.72 21.08
CA ARG A 411 -24.16 4.33 20.87
C ARG A 411 -22.89 4.25 20.02
N THR A 412 -22.08 3.21 20.24
CA THR A 412 -21.02 2.83 19.30
C THR A 412 -21.59 2.09 18.08
N SER A 413 -20.72 1.63 17.19
CA SER A 413 -21.10 0.95 15.95
C SER A 413 -21.62 -0.48 16.11
N GLY A 414 -21.36 -1.10 17.26
CA GLY A 414 -21.64 -2.52 17.52
C GLY A 414 -20.78 -3.49 16.69
N ARG A 415 -19.61 -3.07 16.21
CA ARG A 415 -18.68 -3.89 15.40
C ARG A 415 -17.25 -3.84 15.93
N ALA A 416 -16.41 -4.78 15.48
CA ALA A 416 -14.97 -4.72 15.65
C ALA A 416 -14.36 -3.55 14.85
N LYS A 417 -13.30 -2.90 15.36
CA LYS A 417 -12.75 -1.65 14.79
C LYS A 417 -12.34 -1.80 13.32
N TYR A 418 -11.81 -2.96 12.90
CA TYR A 418 -11.37 -3.18 11.52
C TYR A 418 -12.52 -3.04 10.50
N LEU A 419 -13.76 -3.30 10.92
CA LEU A 419 -14.96 -3.15 10.09
C LEU A 419 -15.38 -1.69 9.92
N GLU A 420 -14.89 -0.76 10.74
CA GLU A 420 -15.29 0.65 10.76
C GLU A 420 -14.56 1.49 9.69
N GLY A 421 -15.13 2.66 9.35
CA GLY A 421 -14.48 3.66 8.50
C GLY A 421 -13.23 4.28 9.15
N ALA A 422 -12.31 4.77 8.34
CA ALA A 422 -11.02 5.31 8.78
C ALA A 422 -11.17 6.40 9.85
N ARG A 423 -12.16 7.30 9.68
CA ARG A 423 -12.42 8.42 10.59
C ARG A 423 -12.60 8.04 12.07
N TYR A 424 -13.02 6.82 12.39
CA TYR A 424 -13.22 6.36 13.78
C TYR A 424 -11.92 5.79 14.36
N TYR A 425 -11.18 5.04 13.55
CA TYR A 425 -9.87 4.54 13.95
C TYR A 425 -8.86 5.68 14.11
N LEU A 426 -8.86 6.67 13.21
CA LEU A 426 -7.99 7.85 13.29
C LEU A 426 -8.24 8.69 14.55
N GLN A 427 -9.50 8.78 15.01
CA GLN A 427 -9.82 9.38 16.32
C GLN A 427 -9.24 8.56 17.48
N TYR A 428 -9.45 7.24 17.48
CA TYR A 428 -8.91 6.35 18.52
C TYR A 428 -7.37 6.27 18.53
N ALA A 429 -6.73 6.43 17.37
CA ALA A 429 -5.29 6.49 17.18
C ALA A 429 -4.69 7.91 17.43
N GLY A 430 -5.47 8.84 18.00
CA GLY A 430 -4.96 10.12 18.48
C GLY A 430 -4.66 11.18 17.43
N MET A 431 -5.06 10.98 16.18
CA MET A 431 -4.83 11.94 15.10
C MET A 431 -5.57 13.28 15.38
N PRO A 432 -5.04 14.43 14.93
CA PRO A 432 -5.73 15.71 15.09
C PRO A 432 -7.10 15.78 14.38
N ASP A 433 -8.06 16.42 15.04
CA ASP A 433 -9.48 16.39 14.68
C ASP A 433 -9.79 17.03 13.31
N SER A 434 -9.92 18.34 13.27
CA SER A 434 -10.29 19.18 12.12
C SER A 434 -9.20 19.26 11.05
N LEU A 435 -7.99 18.75 11.34
CA LEU A 435 -6.86 18.71 10.44
C LEU A 435 -6.74 17.37 9.68
N VAL A 436 -7.15 16.25 10.30
CA VAL A 436 -7.04 14.90 9.70
C VAL A 436 -8.40 14.24 9.48
N TRP A 437 -9.21 13.99 10.52
CA TRP A 437 -10.35 13.06 10.40
C TRP A 437 -11.76 13.67 10.56
N GLY A 438 -11.89 14.82 11.20
CA GLY A 438 -13.14 15.57 11.40
C GLY A 438 -13.32 16.69 10.38
N LEU A 439 -12.91 16.46 9.13
CA LEU A 439 -12.78 17.49 8.09
C LEU A 439 -14.09 18.23 7.79
N ASN A 440 -15.23 17.53 7.95
CA ASN A 440 -16.60 18.00 7.75
C ASN A 440 -17.34 18.25 9.09
N GLN A 441 -16.60 18.58 10.16
CA GLN A 441 -17.15 18.99 11.47
C GLN A 441 -18.11 17.96 12.11
N ASN A 442 -17.86 16.66 11.88
CA ASN A 442 -18.73 15.55 12.31
C ASN A 442 -20.17 15.58 11.74
N THR A 443 -20.41 16.33 10.67
CA THR A 443 -21.73 16.36 9.99
C THR A 443 -21.85 15.36 8.84
N ASN A 444 -20.73 14.82 8.36
CA ASN A 444 -20.67 13.96 7.19
C ASN A 444 -19.57 12.88 7.30
N ASP A 445 -19.84 11.89 8.15
CA ASP A 445 -19.00 10.72 8.38
C ASP A 445 -18.64 9.93 7.10
N TYR A 446 -19.47 10.00 6.05
CA TYR A 446 -19.18 9.40 4.73
C TYR A 446 -18.00 10.09 4.05
N SER A 447 -18.01 11.42 4.00
CA SER A 447 -16.91 12.22 3.44
C SER A 447 -15.68 12.16 4.32
N ASP A 448 -15.83 12.22 5.65
CA ASP A 448 -14.72 12.11 6.60
C ASP A 448 -13.99 10.75 6.47
N ASP A 449 -14.66 9.63 6.19
CA ASP A 449 -14.00 8.32 5.97
C ASP A 449 -12.98 8.33 4.82
N PHE A 450 -13.33 8.83 3.63
CA PHE A 450 -12.40 8.78 2.48
C PHE A 450 -11.53 10.05 2.34
N GLN A 451 -11.95 11.20 2.84
CA GLN A 451 -11.15 12.43 2.77
C GLN A 451 -9.98 12.42 3.75
N SER A 452 -10.17 11.83 4.94
CA SER A 452 -9.18 11.82 6.01
C SER A 452 -7.89 11.07 5.68
N ARG A 453 -7.96 10.09 4.77
CA ARG A 453 -6.85 9.16 4.49
C ARG A 453 -5.66 9.87 3.85
N GLY A 454 -5.91 10.79 2.91
CA GLY A 454 -4.85 11.62 2.33
C GLY A 454 -4.25 12.58 3.35
N GLU A 455 -5.08 13.20 4.18
CA GLU A 455 -4.59 14.10 5.24
C GLU A 455 -3.85 13.37 6.37
N TRP A 456 -4.19 12.10 6.62
CA TRP A 456 -3.45 11.24 7.55
C TRP A 456 -2.06 10.89 7.01
N VAL A 457 -1.93 10.56 5.72
CA VAL A 457 -0.60 10.37 5.08
C VAL A 457 0.26 11.64 5.21
N ASN A 458 -0.36 12.80 4.99
CA ASN A 458 0.29 14.10 5.13
C ASN A 458 0.71 14.37 6.59
N TYR A 459 -0.12 13.99 7.57
CA TYR A 459 0.21 14.11 8.98
C TYR A 459 1.28 13.10 9.45
N LEU A 460 1.34 11.90 8.85
CA LEU A 460 2.44 10.96 9.08
C LEU A 460 3.78 11.60 8.68
N ARG A 461 3.90 12.13 7.45
CA ARG A 461 5.15 12.71 6.94
C ARG A 461 5.52 14.03 7.59
N GLY A 462 4.53 14.87 7.93
CA GLY A 462 4.76 16.15 8.60
C GLY A 462 5.42 17.20 7.70
N ALA A 463 5.77 18.36 8.25
CA ALA A 463 6.29 19.51 7.52
C ALA A 463 7.52 19.18 6.62
N PRO A 464 7.60 19.68 5.37
CA PRO A 464 6.65 20.58 4.67
C PRO A 464 5.45 19.86 4.02
N TYR A 465 5.28 18.57 4.27
CA TYR A 465 4.27 17.69 3.67
C TYR A 465 2.97 17.58 4.50
N GLY A 466 2.79 18.44 5.51
CA GLY A 466 1.65 18.42 6.42
C GLY A 466 0.28 18.53 5.71
N PRO A 467 -0.82 18.23 6.41
CA PRO A 467 -2.17 18.19 5.81
C PRO A 467 -2.52 19.45 5.03
N ASN A 468 -3.39 19.36 4.02
CA ASN A 468 -3.61 20.48 3.08
C ASN A 468 -4.17 21.77 3.71
N ARG A 469 -4.66 21.73 4.96
CA ARG A 469 -5.04 22.92 5.75
C ARG A 469 -3.85 23.57 6.49
N ASP A 470 -2.76 22.84 6.73
CA ASP A 470 -1.50 23.29 7.31
C ASP A 470 -0.33 22.37 6.88
N ARG A 471 0.36 22.76 5.80
CA ARG A 471 1.55 22.05 5.29
C ARG A 471 2.74 22.08 6.26
N MET A 472 2.75 23.00 7.23
CA MET A 472 3.85 23.18 8.18
C MET A 472 3.57 22.56 9.55
N ALA A 473 2.45 21.84 9.71
CA ALA A 473 2.22 20.98 10.87
C ALA A 473 3.35 19.95 11.01
N ARG A 474 4.01 19.92 12.18
CA ARG A 474 5.15 19.01 12.47
C ARG A 474 4.86 17.55 12.10
N GLY A 475 3.61 17.11 12.27
CA GLY A 475 3.20 15.73 11.99
C GLY A 475 3.89 14.74 12.91
N LEU A 476 4.11 13.53 12.40
CA LEU A 476 4.77 12.42 13.09
C LEU A 476 6.18 12.10 12.53
N SER A 477 6.64 12.87 11.54
CA SER A 477 7.97 12.78 10.92
C SER A 477 8.33 11.39 10.34
N ILE A 478 7.32 10.62 9.93
CA ILE A 478 7.48 9.30 9.30
C ILE A 478 7.77 9.48 7.80
N PRO A 479 8.89 8.98 7.25
CA PRO A 479 9.22 9.16 5.83
C PRO A 479 8.40 8.22 4.92
N VAL A 480 7.11 8.53 4.75
CA VAL A 480 6.17 7.78 3.90
C VAL A 480 6.54 7.99 2.42
N GLU A 481 6.92 6.90 1.76
CA GLU A 481 7.41 6.87 0.37
C GLU A 481 6.29 7.02 -0.66
N LEU A 482 5.14 6.38 -0.39
CA LEU A 482 3.97 6.34 -1.28
C LEU A 482 2.69 5.97 -0.54
N SER A 483 1.54 6.18 -1.19
CA SER A 483 0.22 5.73 -0.71
C SER A 483 -0.63 4.95 -1.74
N LEU A 484 -1.32 3.90 -1.27
CA LEU A 484 -2.29 3.13 -2.07
C LEU A 484 -3.69 3.15 -1.42
N ALA A 485 -4.68 3.60 -2.19
CA ALA A 485 -6.09 3.37 -1.93
C ALA A 485 -6.61 2.20 -2.79
N PHE A 486 -7.01 1.09 -2.18
CA PHE A 486 -7.48 -0.11 -2.89
C PHE A 486 -9.01 -0.25 -2.77
N HIS A 487 -9.70 -0.06 -3.90
CA HIS A 487 -11.15 -0.10 -4.09
C HIS A 487 -11.55 -1.15 -5.16
N THR A 488 -12.85 -1.39 -5.32
CA THR A 488 -13.39 -2.08 -6.51
C THR A 488 -14.66 -1.41 -7.03
N ASP A 489 -14.81 -1.36 -8.36
CA ASP A 489 -15.73 -0.46 -9.06
C ASP A 489 -17.18 -1.03 -9.14
N ALA A 490 -18.13 -0.19 -9.55
CA ALA A 490 -19.55 -0.47 -9.68
C ALA A 490 -20.03 -0.82 -11.11
N GLY A 491 -19.12 -1.17 -12.03
CA GLY A 491 -19.45 -1.46 -13.43
C GLY A 491 -20.15 -2.81 -13.65
N VAL A 492 -20.88 -2.97 -14.77
CA VAL A 492 -21.47 -4.26 -15.18
C VAL A 492 -21.32 -4.50 -16.68
N THR A 493 -21.18 -5.76 -17.07
CA THR A 493 -21.14 -6.21 -18.48
C THR A 493 -22.44 -6.95 -18.84
N ARG A 494 -22.63 -7.33 -20.11
CA ARG A 494 -23.80 -8.10 -20.59
C ARG A 494 -23.43 -9.40 -21.32
N ASN A 495 -22.15 -9.74 -21.30
CA ASN A 495 -21.49 -10.69 -22.18
C ASN A 495 -20.41 -11.50 -21.43
N ASP A 496 -20.58 -11.63 -20.11
CA ASP A 496 -19.73 -12.36 -19.16
C ASP A 496 -18.22 -12.06 -19.23
N SER A 497 -17.83 -10.89 -19.74
CA SER A 497 -16.45 -10.39 -19.72
C SER A 497 -16.12 -9.67 -18.42
N THR A 498 -14.83 -9.46 -18.15
CA THR A 498 -14.37 -8.65 -17.01
C THR A 498 -14.57 -7.16 -17.24
N VAL A 499 -14.94 -6.41 -16.21
CA VAL A 499 -14.81 -4.94 -16.20
C VAL A 499 -13.33 -4.56 -16.12
N GLY A 500 -12.58 -5.25 -15.25
CA GLY A 500 -11.12 -5.14 -15.15
C GLY A 500 -10.60 -3.83 -14.54
N THR A 501 -9.30 -3.59 -14.74
CA THR A 501 -8.47 -2.77 -13.84
C THR A 501 -8.30 -1.33 -14.31
N LEU A 502 -8.74 -0.39 -13.48
CA LEU A 502 -8.59 1.05 -13.61
C LEU A 502 -7.63 1.56 -12.52
N ALA A 503 -6.67 2.40 -12.90
CA ALA A 503 -5.81 3.11 -11.94
C ALA A 503 -6.07 4.62 -12.08
N ILE A 504 -6.24 5.30 -10.95
CA ILE A 504 -6.57 6.73 -10.88
C ILE A 504 -5.46 7.46 -10.14
N TYR A 505 -4.94 8.51 -10.77
CA TYR A 505 -3.92 9.42 -10.23
C TYR A 505 -4.38 10.87 -10.38
N SER A 506 -3.65 11.83 -9.80
CA SER A 506 -3.85 13.25 -10.08
C SER A 506 -2.52 13.94 -10.36
N ARG A 507 -2.38 14.61 -11.51
CA ARG A 507 -1.19 15.47 -11.78
C ARG A 507 -1.14 16.68 -10.83
N ILE A 508 -2.29 17.11 -10.33
CA ILE A 508 -2.42 18.25 -9.42
C ILE A 508 -2.86 17.81 -8.03
N ASP A 509 -2.69 18.68 -7.04
CA ASP A 509 -3.10 18.46 -5.65
C ASP A 509 -4.40 19.23 -5.30
N MET A 510 -4.56 19.64 -4.03
CA MET A 510 -5.67 20.46 -3.56
C MET A 510 -5.62 21.94 -3.98
N ASN A 511 -4.44 22.47 -4.32
CA ASN A 511 -4.17 23.88 -4.65
C ASN A 511 -3.94 24.12 -6.15
N ASP A 512 -4.00 23.06 -6.96
CA ASP A 512 -3.64 23.00 -8.38
C ASP A 512 -2.11 22.94 -8.65
N ASP A 513 -1.28 22.67 -7.63
CA ASP A 513 0.17 22.52 -7.76
C ASP A 513 0.53 21.22 -8.53
N LEU A 514 1.46 21.30 -9.50
CA LEU A 514 2.00 20.15 -10.25
C LEU A 514 3.14 19.41 -9.52
N PHE A 515 3.56 19.91 -8.36
CA PHE A 515 4.70 19.41 -7.59
C PHE A 515 4.27 19.04 -6.17
N PHE A 516 5.00 18.12 -5.54
CA PHE A 516 4.91 17.87 -4.11
C PHE A 516 5.66 18.98 -3.34
N PRO A 517 5.46 19.11 -2.00
CA PRO A 517 6.11 20.17 -1.21
C PRO A 517 7.66 20.16 -1.14
N ASP A 518 8.32 19.11 -1.66
CA ASP A 518 9.77 19.02 -1.88
C ASP A 518 10.21 19.50 -3.27
N GLY A 519 9.27 19.87 -4.16
CA GLY A 519 9.55 20.21 -5.56
C GLY A 519 9.59 18.99 -6.50
N LYS A 520 9.32 17.78 -6.00
CA LYS A 520 9.23 16.56 -6.82
C LYS A 520 7.97 16.59 -7.69
N SER A 521 8.07 16.20 -8.96
CA SER A 521 6.97 16.20 -9.92
C SER A 521 5.87 15.20 -9.53
N ARG A 522 4.61 15.65 -9.54
CA ARG A 522 3.43 14.79 -9.32
C ARG A 522 3.18 13.82 -10.49
N LEU A 523 3.96 13.85 -11.56
CA LEU A 523 4.06 12.74 -12.52
C LEU A 523 4.47 11.42 -11.83
N GLY A 524 5.13 11.47 -10.66
CA GLY A 524 5.33 10.29 -9.80
C GLY A 524 4.04 9.53 -9.44
N ASN A 525 2.89 10.21 -9.36
CA ASN A 525 1.57 9.55 -9.20
C ASN A 525 1.20 8.71 -10.43
N ARG A 526 1.52 9.20 -11.63
CA ARG A 526 1.29 8.48 -12.90
C ARG A 526 2.26 7.32 -13.05
N ASP A 527 3.54 7.53 -12.74
CA ASP A 527 4.58 6.49 -12.81
C ASP A 527 4.21 5.29 -11.92
N LEU A 528 3.86 5.53 -10.66
CA LEU A 528 3.35 4.50 -9.73
C LEU A 528 2.10 3.79 -10.30
N SER A 529 1.16 4.54 -10.86
CA SER A 529 -0.09 4.00 -11.43
C SER A 529 0.13 3.14 -12.67
N ASP A 530 1.06 3.51 -13.55
CA ASP A 530 1.35 2.77 -14.78
C ASP A 530 2.11 1.47 -14.47
N ILE A 531 3.13 1.53 -13.59
CA ILE A 531 3.87 0.34 -13.14
C ILE A 531 2.91 -0.64 -12.44
N MET A 532 2.01 -0.13 -11.58
CA MET A 532 1.02 -0.96 -10.86
C MET A 532 -0.04 -1.56 -11.79
N GLN A 533 -0.66 -0.77 -12.66
CA GLN A 533 -1.69 -1.28 -13.57
C GLN A 533 -1.09 -2.27 -14.57
N THR A 534 0.12 -2.01 -15.07
CA THR A 534 0.82 -2.92 -15.99
C THR A 534 1.05 -4.27 -15.32
N GLN A 535 1.65 -4.28 -14.12
CA GLN A 535 1.94 -5.54 -13.45
C GLN A 535 0.68 -6.36 -13.16
N ILE A 536 -0.39 -5.72 -12.67
CA ILE A 536 -1.65 -6.41 -12.39
C ILE A 536 -2.25 -6.97 -13.68
N VAL A 537 -2.31 -6.18 -14.76
CA VAL A 537 -2.91 -6.62 -16.02
C VAL A 537 -2.13 -7.78 -16.64
N ASP A 538 -0.80 -7.73 -16.62
CA ASP A 538 0.04 -8.73 -17.29
C ASP A 538 0.08 -10.05 -16.49
N ASP A 539 0.20 -10.00 -15.15
CA ASP A 539 0.12 -11.19 -14.29
C ASP A 539 -1.27 -11.87 -14.38
N LEU A 540 -2.35 -11.09 -14.46
CA LEU A 540 -3.71 -11.62 -14.60
C LEU A 540 -3.98 -12.20 -15.99
N ARG A 541 -3.39 -11.64 -17.05
CA ARG A 541 -3.44 -12.21 -18.41
C ARG A 541 -2.65 -13.51 -18.53
N ALA A 542 -1.52 -13.61 -17.84
CA ALA A 542 -0.71 -14.82 -17.81
C ALA A 542 -1.39 -15.99 -17.05
N ARG A 543 -2.24 -15.69 -16.05
CA ARG A 543 -2.72 -16.71 -15.08
C ARG A 543 -4.23 -16.96 -15.05
N TYR A 544 -5.07 -15.99 -15.41
CA TYR A 544 -6.52 -16.04 -15.10
C TYR A 544 -7.42 -15.77 -16.30
N ASP A 545 -7.17 -14.70 -17.06
CA ASP A 545 -7.97 -14.35 -18.23
C ASP A 545 -7.11 -13.58 -19.24
N THR A 546 -6.74 -14.20 -20.35
CA THR A 546 -5.92 -13.56 -21.40
C THR A 546 -6.59 -12.33 -22.01
N THR A 547 -7.91 -12.17 -21.81
CA THR A 547 -8.66 -11.00 -22.25
C THR A 547 -8.87 -9.94 -21.16
N TRP A 548 -8.24 -10.08 -19.98
CA TRP A 548 -8.43 -9.19 -18.83
C TRP A 548 -8.33 -7.71 -19.24
N THR A 549 -9.40 -6.98 -18.95
CA THR A 549 -9.61 -5.62 -19.44
C THR A 549 -8.66 -4.62 -18.76
N ARG A 550 -7.72 -4.06 -19.53
CA ARG A 550 -6.97 -2.86 -19.11
C ARG A 550 -7.85 -1.63 -19.36
N ARG A 551 -8.12 -0.85 -18.32
CA ARG A 551 -8.88 0.41 -18.42
C ARG A 551 -7.90 1.58 -18.44
N ALA A 552 -8.40 2.82 -18.47
CA ALA A 552 -7.58 4.02 -18.48
C ALA A 552 -6.59 4.12 -17.30
N LEU A 553 -5.42 4.71 -17.56
CA LEU A 553 -4.62 5.44 -16.58
C LEU A 553 -5.27 6.82 -16.40
N ARG A 554 -6.17 6.95 -15.44
CA ARG A 554 -7.07 8.10 -15.32
C ARG A 554 -6.46 9.21 -14.45
N ASN A 555 -6.08 10.33 -15.08
CA ASN A 555 -5.85 11.59 -14.37
C ASN A 555 -7.21 12.16 -13.88
N SER A 556 -7.45 12.20 -12.58
CA SER A 556 -8.68 12.76 -11.98
C SER A 556 -8.51 13.10 -10.50
N ARG A 557 -9.20 14.17 -10.07
CA ARG A 557 -9.17 14.75 -8.72
C ARG A 557 -9.93 13.93 -7.66
N TYR A 558 -9.67 12.62 -7.58
CA TYR A 558 -10.21 11.78 -6.52
C TYR A 558 -9.48 12.09 -5.21
N SER A 559 -10.21 12.15 -4.10
CA SER A 559 -9.66 12.61 -2.82
C SER A 559 -8.42 11.83 -2.38
N GLU A 560 -8.42 10.52 -2.61
CA GLU A 560 -7.35 9.59 -2.22
C GLU A 560 -6.14 9.57 -3.17
N SER A 561 -6.24 10.19 -4.36
CA SER A 561 -5.13 10.37 -5.34
C SER A 561 -4.68 11.84 -5.51
N MET A 562 -5.39 12.78 -4.89
CA MET A 562 -5.14 14.22 -4.98
C MET A 562 -4.61 14.81 -3.66
N ARG A 563 -5.22 14.45 -2.52
CA ARG A 563 -4.80 14.99 -1.20
C ARG A 563 -3.39 14.58 -0.76
N PRO A 564 -2.84 13.39 -1.09
CA PRO A 564 -1.51 13.02 -0.63
C PRO A 564 -0.41 13.95 -1.18
N ASN A 565 0.49 14.33 -0.27
CA ASN A 565 1.76 15.03 -0.50
C ASN A 565 2.92 14.04 -0.73
N VAL A 566 2.60 12.85 -1.23
CA VAL A 566 3.50 11.75 -1.61
C VAL A 566 2.95 11.07 -2.88
N PRO A 567 3.78 10.33 -3.65
CA PRO A 567 3.32 9.47 -4.74
C PRO A 567 2.12 8.60 -4.33
N SER A 568 1.04 8.68 -5.10
CA SER A 568 -0.26 8.13 -4.71
C SER A 568 -1.05 7.56 -5.89
N VAL A 569 -1.80 6.49 -5.63
CA VAL A 569 -2.69 5.83 -6.59
C VAL A 569 -3.96 5.33 -5.91
N LEU A 570 -5.10 5.53 -6.57
CA LEU A 570 -6.36 4.86 -6.25
C LEU A 570 -6.58 3.75 -7.28
N LEU A 571 -6.51 2.50 -6.83
CA LEU A 571 -6.69 1.30 -7.63
C LEU A 571 -8.15 0.84 -7.58
N GLU A 572 -8.80 0.78 -8.73
CA GLU A 572 -10.10 0.17 -8.97
C GLU A 572 -9.88 -1.17 -9.70
N LEU A 573 -9.55 -2.22 -8.94
CA LEU A 573 -8.99 -3.48 -9.46
C LEU A 573 -9.88 -4.17 -10.50
N LEU A 574 -11.16 -4.26 -10.19
CA LEU A 574 -12.20 -5.06 -10.84
C LEU A 574 -13.56 -4.50 -10.41
N SER A 575 -14.68 -5.02 -10.94
CA SER A 575 -16.01 -4.63 -10.45
C SER A 575 -16.59 -5.57 -9.37
N HIS A 576 -17.09 -5.01 -8.26
CA HIS A 576 -17.85 -5.75 -7.25
C HIS A 576 -19.32 -6.03 -7.66
N GLN A 577 -19.78 -5.47 -8.80
CA GLN A 577 -21.14 -5.64 -9.31
C GLN A 577 -21.22 -6.56 -10.53
N ASN A 578 -20.11 -6.78 -11.23
CA ASN A 578 -20.06 -7.68 -12.39
C ASN A 578 -19.81 -9.13 -11.96
N PHE A 579 -20.64 -10.06 -12.45
CA PHE A 579 -20.56 -11.46 -12.03
C PHE A 579 -19.22 -12.12 -12.38
N ARG A 580 -18.66 -11.84 -13.57
CA ARG A 580 -17.38 -12.41 -14.03
C ARG A 580 -16.22 -11.98 -13.14
N ASP A 581 -16.06 -10.68 -12.88
CA ASP A 581 -15.04 -10.16 -11.97
C ASP A 581 -15.14 -10.81 -10.57
N MET A 582 -16.37 -11.02 -10.08
CA MET A 582 -16.63 -11.65 -8.79
C MET A 582 -16.40 -13.17 -8.75
N GLN A 583 -16.32 -13.86 -9.90
CA GLN A 583 -15.82 -15.25 -9.92
C GLN A 583 -14.34 -15.29 -9.51
N PHE A 584 -13.55 -14.33 -9.99
CA PHE A 584 -12.13 -14.21 -9.65
C PHE A 584 -11.93 -13.64 -8.23
N ALA A 585 -12.65 -12.57 -7.87
CA ALA A 585 -12.50 -11.89 -6.58
C ALA A 585 -12.85 -12.76 -5.35
N LEU A 586 -13.50 -13.91 -5.55
CA LEU A 586 -13.81 -14.88 -4.50
C LEU A 586 -12.80 -16.03 -4.37
N ASP A 587 -11.84 -16.17 -5.31
CA ASP A 587 -10.76 -17.15 -5.22
C ASP A 587 -9.57 -16.60 -4.41
N PRO A 588 -9.13 -17.25 -3.31
CA PRO A 588 -7.99 -16.77 -2.52
C PRO A 588 -6.66 -16.78 -3.31
N ARG A 589 -6.53 -17.60 -4.35
CA ARG A 589 -5.33 -17.65 -5.21
C ARG A 589 -5.23 -16.40 -6.07
N TYR A 590 -6.36 -15.97 -6.64
CA TYR A 590 -6.45 -14.71 -7.37
C TYR A 590 -6.13 -13.52 -6.45
N ARG A 591 -6.61 -13.53 -5.20
CA ARG A 591 -6.28 -12.49 -4.21
C ARG A 591 -4.80 -12.44 -3.88
N PHE A 592 -4.17 -13.60 -3.70
CA PHE A 592 -2.73 -13.72 -3.46
C PHE A 592 -1.93 -13.18 -4.67
N ASP A 593 -2.26 -13.60 -5.89
CA ASP A 593 -1.54 -13.18 -7.09
C ASP A 593 -1.72 -11.68 -7.38
N VAL A 594 -2.90 -11.10 -7.15
CA VAL A 594 -3.12 -9.65 -7.24
C VAL A 594 -2.34 -8.89 -6.16
N ALA A 595 -2.39 -9.34 -4.90
CA ALA A 595 -1.60 -8.73 -3.83
C ALA A 595 -0.10 -8.77 -4.17
N ARG A 596 0.38 -9.87 -4.75
CA ARG A 596 1.75 -10.03 -5.21
C ARG A 596 2.07 -9.12 -6.41
N SER A 597 1.16 -8.97 -7.36
CA SER A 597 1.28 -7.99 -8.46
C SER A 597 1.48 -6.57 -7.94
N ILE A 598 0.67 -6.17 -6.94
CA ILE A 598 0.75 -4.86 -6.29
C ILE A 598 2.09 -4.70 -5.56
N TYR A 599 2.50 -5.68 -4.75
CA TYR A 599 3.81 -5.69 -4.08
C TYR A 599 4.97 -5.49 -5.07
N LYS A 600 5.03 -6.30 -6.14
CA LYS A 600 6.09 -6.21 -7.16
C LYS A 600 6.12 -4.84 -7.85
N SER A 601 4.96 -4.20 -8.03
CA SER A 601 4.90 -2.84 -8.58
C SER A 601 5.39 -1.75 -7.61
N MET A 602 5.07 -1.87 -6.31
CA MET A 602 5.59 -0.96 -5.27
C MET A 602 7.11 -1.09 -5.14
N LEU A 603 7.63 -2.32 -5.14
CA LEU A 603 9.06 -2.60 -5.12
C LEU A 603 9.77 -1.92 -6.30
N ARG A 604 9.27 -2.08 -7.53
CA ARG A 604 9.86 -1.42 -8.73
C ARG A 604 9.83 0.09 -8.66
N PHE A 605 8.72 0.67 -8.19
CA PHE A 605 8.63 2.11 -8.01
C PHE A 605 9.69 2.58 -7.01
N VAL A 606 9.72 2.03 -5.79
CA VAL A 606 10.68 2.44 -4.74
C VAL A 606 12.14 2.16 -5.15
N ALA A 607 12.44 1.03 -5.77
CA ALA A 607 13.78 0.72 -6.29
C ALA A 607 14.25 1.73 -7.34
N THR A 608 13.37 2.16 -8.25
CA THR A 608 13.65 3.23 -9.23
C THR A 608 13.89 4.58 -8.55
N GLN A 609 13.14 4.87 -7.48
CA GLN A 609 13.25 6.12 -6.73
C GLN A 609 14.59 6.24 -5.97
N HIS A 610 15.15 5.12 -5.50
CA HIS A 610 16.37 5.10 -4.68
C HIS A 610 17.59 4.46 -5.36
N GLY A 611 17.49 4.15 -6.67
CA GLY A 611 18.62 3.73 -7.50
C GLY A 611 19.19 2.34 -7.20
N TYR A 612 18.38 1.37 -6.78
CA TYR A 612 18.82 -0.01 -6.50
C TYR A 612 18.11 -1.06 -7.37
N GLU A 613 18.70 -2.25 -7.50
CA GLU A 613 18.14 -3.34 -8.32
C GLU A 613 16.93 -4.00 -7.65
N VAL A 614 15.91 -4.31 -8.45
CA VAL A 614 14.66 -4.94 -8.00
C VAL A 614 14.86 -6.42 -7.72
N VAL A 615 14.73 -6.84 -6.45
CA VAL A 615 14.76 -8.26 -6.06
C VAL A 615 13.46 -8.64 -5.35
N VAL A 616 12.63 -9.41 -6.03
CA VAL A 616 11.33 -9.88 -5.53
C VAL A 616 11.53 -10.97 -4.47
N GLN A 617 10.79 -10.91 -3.35
CA GLN A 617 10.79 -11.94 -2.32
C GLN A 617 10.33 -13.30 -2.92
N PRO A 618 11.01 -14.44 -2.65
CA PRO A 618 10.53 -15.76 -3.08
C PRO A 618 9.13 -16.08 -2.54
N LEU A 619 8.51 -17.11 -3.11
CA LEU A 619 7.26 -17.65 -2.59
C LEU A 619 7.50 -18.45 -1.30
N PRO A 620 6.47 -18.64 -0.45
CA PRO A 620 6.59 -19.46 0.76
C PRO A 620 7.16 -20.85 0.48
N VAL A 621 8.11 -21.28 1.31
CA VAL A 621 8.78 -22.57 1.14
C VAL A 621 7.79 -23.73 1.21
N THR A 622 8.00 -24.75 0.38
CA THR A 622 7.16 -25.96 0.37
C THR A 622 7.90 -27.15 0.95
N HIS A 623 7.20 -28.26 1.15
CA HIS A 623 7.77 -29.51 1.68
C HIS A 623 8.45 -29.32 3.05
N MET A 624 8.00 -28.33 3.84
CA MET A 624 8.50 -28.09 5.19
C MET A 624 8.24 -29.31 6.07
N ARG A 625 9.31 -29.89 6.61
CA ARG A 625 9.31 -31.12 7.40
C ARG A 625 10.29 -30.98 8.56
N ALA A 626 9.80 -31.21 9.76
CA ALA A 626 10.62 -31.40 10.96
C ALA A 626 10.65 -32.90 11.31
N GLU A 627 11.82 -33.40 11.67
CA GLU A 627 12.08 -34.81 12.02
C GLU A 627 13.03 -34.85 13.20
N PHE A 628 12.67 -35.54 14.29
CA PHE A 628 13.64 -35.89 15.32
C PHE A 628 14.61 -36.92 14.72
N VAL A 629 15.89 -36.59 14.69
CA VAL A 629 16.95 -37.52 14.34
C VAL A 629 17.79 -37.80 15.57
N ASP A 630 17.85 -39.09 15.91
CA ASP A 630 18.68 -39.64 16.99
C ASP A 630 20.12 -39.12 16.81
N SER A 631 20.66 -38.49 17.86
CA SER A 631 21.97 -37.84 17.83
C SER A 631 23.15 -38.84 17.82
N GLY A 632 22.88 -40.13 17.65
CA GLY A 632 23.85 -41.11 17.13
C GLY A 632 24.97 -41.46 18.11
N TYR A 633 24.80 -41.10 19.38
CA TYR A 633 25.79 -41.32 20.43
C TYR A 633 25.81 -42.78 20.88
N SER A 634 26.31 -43.65 19.99
CA SER A 634 26.55 -45.07 20.25
C SER A 634 27.65 -45.27 21.29
N GLY A 635 27.31 -45.02 22.56
CA GLY A 635 28.16 -45.28 23.71
C GLY A 635 28.56 -46.75 23.72
N TYR A 636 29.83 -47.00 23.38
CA TYR A 636 30.38 -48.35 23.28
C TYR A 636 30.50 -48.95 24.69
N SER A 637 29.46 -49.65 25.14
CA SER A 637 29.32 -50.14 26.52
C SER A 637 30.21 -51.34 26.80
N GLY A 638 31.52 -51.07 26.93
CA GLY A 638 32.52 -52.00 27.43
C GLY A 638 32.23 -52.40 28.88
N TYR A 639 31.46 -53.47 29.05
CA TYR A 639 30.92 -53.90 30.33
C TYR A 639 31.98 -54.59 31.21
N SER A 640 32.60 -53.86 32.14
CA SER A 640 33.32 -54.45 33.28
C SER A 640 33.54 -53.44 34.41
N GLY A 641 33.01 -53.72 35.61
CA GLY A 641 33.49 -53.08 36.86
C GLY A 641 32.46 -52.34 37.72
N ASP A 642 31.75 -53.12 38.54
CA ASP A 642 31.33 -52.77 39.91
C ASP A 642 30.34 -51.61 40.19
N ALA A 643 29.91 -51.53 41.45
CA ALA A 643 28.75 -50.75 41.89
C ALA A 643 29.05 -49.29 42.31
N GLY A 644 28.14 -48.36 41.99
CA GLY A 644 28.20 -46.97 42.44
C GLY A 644 26.92 -46.15 42.20
N TYR A 645 26.58 -45.29 43.15
CA TYR A 645 25.46 -44.34 43.11
C TYR A 645 25.66 -43.27 42.00
N SER A 646 24.61 -42.93 41.24
CA SER A 646 24.19 -41.56 40.84
C SER A 646 23.45 -41.50 39.50
N GLY A 647 22.80 -40.36 39.22
CA GLY A 647 22.40 -39.93 37.89
C GLY A 647 20.92 -40.16 37.53
N TYR A 648 20.23 -39.07 37.21
CA TYR A 648 19.22 -39.14 36.13
C TYR A 648 19.97 -39.51 34.86
N SER A 649 19.53 -40.54 34.13
CA SER A 649 19.94 -40.72 32.74
C SER A 649 19.41 -39.53 31.95
N GLY A 650 20.30 -38.63 31.52
CA GLY A 650 19.90 -37.51 30.67
C GLY A 650 19.29 -38.06 29.38
N ASP A 651 18.11 -37.57 29.01
CA ASP A 651 17.51 -37.86 27.72
C ASP A 651 18.52 -37.52 26.62
N ALA A 652 18.69 -38.43 25.65
CA ALA A 652 19.51 -38.14 24.49
C ALA A 652 18.95 -36.89 23.79
N ALA A 653 19.82 -35.96 23.42
CA ALA A 653 19.36 -34.74 22.77
C ALA A 653 18.84 -35.09 21.37
N ASP A 654 17.52 -35.26 21.26
CA ASP A 654 16.80 -35.50 20.00
C ASP A 654 17.00 -34.31 19.07
N SER A 655 18.00 -34.39 18.20
CA SER A 655 18.35 -33.29 17.31
C SER A 655 17.27 -33.12 16.24
N LEU A 656 16.64 -31.94 16.19
CA LEU A 656 15.54 -31.68 15.27
C LEU A 656 16.07 -31.28 13.89
N ARG A 657 15.96 -32.17 12.91
CA ARG A 657 16.22 -31.85 11.50
C ARG A 657 15.01 -31.14 10.90
N ILE A 658 15.17 -29.87 10.56
CA ILE A 658 14.22 -29.12 9.73
C ILE A 658 14.70 -29.17 8.27
N SER A 659 13.77 -29.36 7.35
CA SER A 659 14.01 -29.40 5.91
C SER A 659 12.84 -28.75 5.15
N TRP A 660 13.11 -28.17 3.99
CA TRP A 660 12.16 -27.41 3.17
C TRP A 660 12.67 -27.32 1.72
N ARG A 661 11.88 -26.73 0.82
CA ARG A 661 12.28 -26.42 -0.57
C ARG A 661 11.92 -24.98 -0.92
N PRO A 662 12.85 -24.18 -1.51
CA PRO A 662 12.53 -22.85 -2.01
C PRO A 662 11.48 -22.92 -3.12
N GLN A 663 10.78 -21.81 -3.34
CA GLN A 663 9.90 -21.63 -4.50
C GLN A 663 10.20 -20.26 -5.13
N PRO A 664 10.75 -20.20 -6.35
CA PRO A 664 10.83 -18.95 -7.08
C PRO A 664 9.45 -18.49 -7.53
N ASP A 665 9.31 -17.21 -7.88
CA ASP A 665 8.09 -16.72 -8.53
C ASP A 665 7.95 -17.34 -9.94
N PRO A 666 6.79 -17.91 -10.31
CA PRO A 666 6.61 -18.51 -11.63
C PRO A 666 6.45 -17.49 -12.77
N LEU A 667 6.42 -16.18 -12.48
CA LEU A 667 6.26 -15.11 -13.47
C LEU A 667 7.54 -14.31 -13.73
N GLU A 668 8.48 -14.27 -12.79
CA GLU A 668 9.71 -13.47 -12.87
C GLU A 668 10.78 -13.95 -11.86
N PRO A 669 12.06 -13.53 -11.99
CA PRO A 669 13.08 -13.86 -11.00
C PRO A 669 12.77 -13.34 -9.59
N SER A 670 13.17 -14.10 -8.58
CA SER A 670 13.06 -13.75 -7.15
C SER A 670 14.36 -14.05 -6.41
N ALA A 671 14.51 -13.55 -5.18
CA ALA A 671 15.66 -13.86 -4.35
C ALA A 671 15.76 -15.37 -4.09
N GLU A 672 16.92 -15.95 -4.36
CA GLU A 672 17.27 -17.30 -3.92
C GLU A 672 17.81 -17.28 -2.48
N PRO A 673 17.81 -18.43 -1.76
CA PRO A 673 18.51 -18.54 -0.48
C PRO A 673 20.02 -18.29 -0.63
N ASP A 674 20.66 -17.76 0.42
CA ASP A 674 22.12 -17.81 0.55
C ASP A 674 22.59 -19.29 0.55
N ALA A 675 23.71 -19.56 -0.13
CA ALA A 675 24.15 -20.91 -0.53
C ALA A 675 25.20 -21.55 0.40
#